data_AF-A0AAD9Q1K4-F1
#
_entry.id   AF-A0AAD9Q1K4-F1
#
_cell.length_a   1.000
_cell.length_b   1.000
_cell.length_c   1.000
_cell.angle_alpha   90.00
_cell.angle_beta   90.00
_cell.angle_gamma   90.00
#
_symmetry.space_group_name_H-M   'P 1'
#
loop_
_entity.id
_entity.type
_entity.pdbx_description
1 polymer ?
#
loop_
_entity_poly.entity_id
_entity_poly.type
_entity_poly.pdbx_seq_one_letter_code
_entity_poly.pdbx_strand_id
1 'polypeptide(L)'
;HTKFLSSSFTCQVIVHYKSKTIVRELTSELKSLGIALSKPHSQSLHNTISRSAFKINKLQQSLVNRTCLALKKECQRLVKKKNSVLKLTSPQDLRDFSWSKLLKEWKKEAPTLFKVLRTVTTNDAKITAPLRPIIGTAGAILLKGRNSRMSAVQHLVGLYLFLGRTRKKGFSRLQKLGMSVNKITVNRKICEASHDYNEKLKSWKSAIEKKKRGICDTDEVSDRRRGRYGTGDGSESQLLALESSLTPSVSTSPTSCPLTLNSSCGTSSFSSESKSQEDITFREGTSSRNGGSIDYGLNGDNLDWVQRPSIYSSQRDTSSIHWFNLICYQNRVNDWELPDAQPIRPILDLPNSSFLPSIEEHSKLRNDFIILVSRILVKYCAFFKQFAQMVPNHIPHLFSKEMKQQSQVTPLGLLDKNENQSHEMLEILQYCNEYVPQCRRTAEDGEVEKKILHKVAFGGDHLTVERGVSAVASVADSDCPFERLEGLILKHEDFHCEMNVLQMIFDYMFKSSSAGDLGTLYQLKCKLNKKDVTDKVTKSYHGCEAFFSTVLDGYIAYAAMEYFGMPSPHENPSKSIPSRHTGSDAHFFKEVGKMVDTFILQKVQPETLLLEDASRKETTEQKPCYRCRYPGCDRTYIHEKRRDNHELSSHGMMIQEHIPVRSPPNPQNEDGIFNYAHNILKSGLLLRDFQDAIKEGDGARIEYIWKFLTLLFKGGVGRNVAIDQVMEHNIRETKDLMFAHGANLTFHSAQEYSRAASVIKDIAAHFDCENKVCKESSKHKRKTDEDVFIVVDTLKKIEALKEISGRTHKGIGSIPKDPISALDFNDLNVWLTKHKKNWVLLQ
;
A
#
# COMPACT_ATOMS: atom_id res chain seq x y z
N HIS A 1 3.14 -70.26 38.38
CA HIS A 1 2.26 -70.93 39.35
C HIS A 1 0.90 -70.26 39.25
N THR A 2 -0.23 -70.93 38.98
CA THR A 2 -0.61 -72.33 39.29
C THR A 2 -0.98 -73.12 38.02
N LYS A 3 -0.69 -74.42 37.99
CA LYS A 3 -1.23 -75.34 36.96
C LYS A 3 -2.70 -75.64 37.29
N PHE A 4 -3.59 -75.60 36.29
CA PHE A 4 -4.76 -76.48 36.26
C PHE A 4 -4.62 -77.43 35.08
N LEU A 5 -4.95 -78.70 35.32
CA LEU A 5 -4.85 -79.79 34.35
C LEU A 5 -5.87 -79.64 33.22
N SER A 6 -5.60 -80.34 32.12
CA SER A 6 -6.36 -80.28 30.88
C SER A 6 -7.81 -80.73 31.02
N SER A 7 -8.75 -79.77 31.02
CA SER A 7 -10.12 -80.02 30.58
C SER A 7 -10.21 -79.79 29.06
N SER A 8 -10.46 -80.86 28.31
CA SER A 8 -10.64 -80.81 26.86
C SER A 8 -12.01 -80.22 26.52
N PHE A 9 -12.13 -78.89 26.54
CA PHE A 9 -13.37 -78.21 26.16
C PHE A 9 -13.70 -78.43 24.67
N THR A 10 -14.71 -79.27 24.40
CA THR A 10 -15.27 -79.51 23.07
C THR A 10 -16.32 -78.45 22.75
N CYS A 11 -16.07 -77.60 21.76
CA CYS A 11 -17.05 -76.62 21.30
C CYS A 11 -17.90 -77.25 20.19
N GLN A 12 -19.16 -77.59 20.50
CA GLN A 12 -20.09 -78.20 19.58
C GLN A 12 -21.15 -77.20 19.11
N VAL A 13 -21.50 -77.26 17.83
CA VAL A 13 -22.66 -76.56 17.25
C VAL A 13 -23.81 -77.56 17.18
N ILE A 14 -24.89 -77.25 17.88
CA ILE A 14 -26.14 -78.00 17.87
C ILE A 14 -27.15 -77.20 17.05
N VAL A 15 -27.70 -77.80 16.00
CA VAL A 15 -28.71 -77.19 15.13
C VAL A 15 -29.96 -78.06 15.13
N HIS A 16 -31.06 -77.52 15.65
CA HIS A 16 -32.36 -78.18 15.65
C HIS A 16 -33.13 -77.81 14.37
N TYR A 17 -33.27 -78.76 13.44
CA TYR A 17 -34.21 -78.67 12.33
C TYR A 17 -35.51 -79.37 12.73
N LYS A 18 -36.65 -78.97 12.15
CA LYS A 18 -37.96 -79.60 12.40
C LYS A 18 -37.97 -81.14 12.17
N SER A 19 -37.06 -81.65 11.35
CA SER A 19 -36.93 -83.08 11.02
C SER A 19 -35.75 -83.80 11.69
N LYS A 20 -34.78 -83.10 12.29
CA LYS A 20 -33.61 -83.70 12.98
C LYS A 20 -32.78 -82.67 13.74
N THR A 21 -32.13 -83.12 14.82
CA THR A 21 -31.03 -82.38 15.44
C THR A 21 -29.70 -82.79 14.82
N ILE A 22 -28.87 -81.82 14.43
CA ILE A 22 -27.49 -82.06 13.99
C ILE A 22 -26.54 -81.52 15.07
N VAL A 23 -25.67 -82.39 15.58
CA VAL A 23 -24.54 -82.00 16.44
C VAL A 23 -23.26 -82.13 15.63
N ARG A 24 -22.40 -81.11 15.64
CA ARG A 24 -21.04 -81.17 15.08
C ARG A 24 -20.04 -80.52 16.01
N GLU A 25 -18.93 -81.18 16.29
CA GLU A 25 -17.79 -80.51 16.93
C GLU A 25 -17.10 -79.57 15.94
N LEU A 26 -16.73 -78.38 16.40
CA LEU A 26 -15.93 -77.44 15.62
C LEU A 26 -14.47 -77.92 15.54
N THR A 27 -13.89 -77.80 14.34
CA THR A 27 -12.45 -77.98 14.14
C THR A 27 -11.65 -77.04 15.03
N SER A 28 -10.43 -77.43 15.40
CA SER A 28 -9.54 -76.65 16.28
C SER A 28 -9.42 -75.17 15.88
N GLU A 29 -9.34 -74.87 14.58
CA GLU A 29 -9.32 -73.50 14.04
C GLU A 29 -10.59 -72.69 14.36
N LEU A 30 -11.77 -73.33 14.37
CA LEU A 30 -13.06 -72.65 14.53
C LEU A 30 -13.52 -72.55 15.99
N LYS A 31 -12.93 -73.32 16.92
CA LYS A 31 -13.33 -73.35 18.34
C LYS A 31 -13.36 -71.96 18.99
N SER A 32 -12.38 -71.09 18.72
CA SER A 32 -12.38 -69.72 19.27
C SER A 32 -13.50 -68.83 18.74
N LEU A 33 -13.95 -69.04 17.50
CA LEU A 33 -15.08 -68.31 16.92
C LEU A 33 -16.41 -68.83 17.48
N GLY A 34 -16.55 -70.14 17.66
CA GLY A 34 -17.70 -70.73 18.35
C GLY A 34 -17.90 -70.18 19.76
N ILE A 35 -16.82 -70.16 20.56
CA ILE A 35 -16.82 -69.57 21.91
C ILE A 35 -17.15 -68.07 21.89
N ALA A 36 -16.74 -67.33 20.86
CA ALA A 36 -17.07 -65.91 20.73
C ALA A 36 -18.56 -65.68 20.38
N LEU A 37 -19.17 -66.60 19.63
CA LEU A 37 -20.59 -66.56 19.25
C LEU A 37 -21.52 -67.02 20.38
N SER A 38 -21.05 -67.90 21.28
CA SER A 38 -21.86 -68.40 22.42
C SER A 38 -21.90 -67.46 23.63
N LYS A 39 -21.27 -66.28 23.56
CA LYS A 39 -21.31 -65.28 24.65
C LYS A 39 -22.62 -64.49 24.62
N PRO A 40 -23.20 -64.15 25.79
CA PRO A 40 -24.41 -63.34 25.87
C PRO A 40 -24.21 -61.95 25.24
N HIS A 41 -25.31 -61.36 24.78
CA HIS A 41 -25.31 -60.07 24.08
C HIS A 41 -24.74 -58.97 24.97
N SER A 42 -23.67 -58.33 24.50
CA SER A 42 -22.99 -57.22 25.19
C SER A 42 -22.39 -56.25 24.18
N GLN A 43 -22.12 -55.02 24.60
CA GLN A 43 -21.46 -53.97 23.79
C GLN A 43 -20.14 -54.46 23.13
N SER A 44 -19.47 -55.44 23.74
CA SER A 44 -18.19 -55.99 23.30
C SER A 44 -18.29 -57.22 22.37
N LEU A 45 -19.49 -57.77 22.19
CA LEU A 45 -19.71 -59.05 21.49
C LEU A 45 -19.21 -59.00 20.04
N HIS A 46 -19.61 -57.98 19.26
CA HIS A 46 -19.19 -57.84 17.87
C HIS A 46 -17.68 -57.68 17.70
N ASN A 47 -17.00 -57.00 18.64
CA ASN A 47 -15.54 -56.89 18.65
C ASN A 47 -14.87 -58.24 18.96
N THR A 48 -15.46 -59.03 19.87
CA THR A 48 -14.96 -60.37 20.24
C THR A 48 -15.14 -61.38 19.12
N ILE A 49 -16.31 -61.36 18.44
CA ILE A 49 -16.57 -62.15 17.23
C ILE A 49 -15.61 -61.73 16.12
N SER A 50 -15.48 -60.43 15.83
CA SER A 50 -14.59 -59.91 14.79
C SER A 50 -13.14 -60.33 15.00
N ARG A 51 -12.59 -60.15 16.21
CA ARG A 51 -11.24 -60.60 16.58
C ARG A 51 -11.06 -62.11 16.40
N SER A 52 -12.06 -62.91 16.77
CA SER A 52 -11.98 -64.37 16.67
C SER A 52 -12.09 -64.86 15.22
N ALA A 53 -12.91 -64.19 14.40
CA ALA A 53 -13.01 -64.43 12.97
C ALA A 53 -11.71 -64.06 12.21
N PHE A 54 -11.06 -62.96 12.60
CA PHE A 54 -9.81 -62.49 11.98
C PHE A 54 -8.58 -63.36 12.32
N LYS A 55 -8.67 -64.23 13.33
CA LYS A 55 -7.62 -65.22 13.68
C LYS A 55 -7.64 -66.46 12.77
N ILE A 56 -8.71 -66.69 12.01
CA ILE A 56 -8.86 -67.86 11.13
C ILE A 56 -8.38 -67.47 9.73
N ASN A 57 -7.22 -67.97 9.29
CA ASN A 57 -6.55 -67.53 8.06
C ASN A 57 -7.47 -67.45 6.82
N LYS A 58 -8.26 -68.50 6.54
CA LYS A 58 -9.20 -68.53 5.39
C LYS A 58 -10.32 -67.48 5.50
N LEU A 59 -10.83 -67.28 6.71
CA LEU A 59 -11.89 -66.31 6.99
C LEU A 59 -11.35 -64.88 6.98
N GLN A 60 -10.14 -64.66 7.51
CA GLN A 60 -9.41 -63.39 7.44
C GLN A 60 -9.24 -62.93 5.99
N GLN A 61 -8.74 -63.79 5.09
CA GLN A 61 -8.62 -63.49 3.66
C GLN A 61 -9.97 -63.13 3.03
N SER A 62 -11.02 -63.90 3.33
CA SER A 62 -12.39 -63.64 2.84
C SER A 62 -12.96 -62.29 3.33
N LEU A 63 -12.71 -61.95 4.60
CA LEU A 63 -13.11 -60.69 5.22
C LEU A 63 -12.36 -59.50 4.60
N VAL A 64 -11.04 -59.59 4.44
CA VAL A 64 -10.21 -58.58 3.75
C VAL A 64 -10.73 -58.35 2.33
N ASN A 65 -10.99 -59.42 1.57
CA ASN A 65 -11.57 -59.34 0.23
C ASN A 65 -12.94 -58.63 0.22
N ARG A 66 -13.80 -58.87 1.22
CA ARG A 66 -15.07 -58.14 1.36
C ARG A 66 -14.87 -56.67 1.74
N THR A 67 -13.93 -56.34 2.62
CA THR A 67 -13.57 -54.94 2.93
C THR A 67 -13.04 -54.21 1.69
N CYS A 68 -12.18 -54.84 0.88
CA CYS A 68 -11.70 -54.29 -0.39
C CYS A 68 -12.83 -54.06 -1.41
N LEU A 69 -13.85 -54.93 -1.45
CA LEU A 69 -15.03 -54.73 -2.29
C LEU A 69 -15.94 -53.59 -1.79
N ALA A 70 -16.10 -53.42 -0.48
CA ALA A 70 -16.79 -52.27 0.10
C ALA A 70 -16.06 -50.96 -0.23
N LEU A 71 -14.74 -50.93 -0.01
CA LEU A 71 -13.86 -49.81 -0.36
C LEU A 71 -13.93 -49.46 -1.85
N LYS A 72 -13.97 -50.45 -2.75
CA LYS A 72 -14.14 -50.25 -4.19
C LYS A 72 -15.47 -49.55 -4.51
N LYS A 73 -16.58 -49.98 -3.90
CA LYS A 73 -17.91 -49.35 -4.07
C LYS A 73 -17.96 -47.92 -3.54
N GLU A 74 -17.40 -47.67 -2.36
CA GLU A 74 -17.27 -46.32 -1.77
C GLU A 74 -16.48 -45.38 -2.69
N CYS A 75 -15.31 -45.82 -3.15
CA CYS A 75 -14.48 -45.01 -4.04
C CYS A 75 -15.15 -44.78 -5.40
N GLN A 76 -15.88 -45.77 -5.93
CA GLN A 76 -16.70 -45.61 -7.13
C GLN A 76 -17.82 -44.57 -6.94
N ARG A 77 -18.45 -44.50 -5.77
CA ARG A 77 -19.45 -43.48 -5.43
C ARG A 77 -18.82 -42.09 -5.43
N LEU A 78 -17.70 -41.89 -4.74
CA LEU A 78 -16.94 -40.64 -4.73
C LEU A 78 -16.58 -40.17 -6.16
N VAL A 79 -15.94 -41.02 -6.97
CA VAL A 79 -15.50 -40.60 -8.32
C VAL A 79 -16.66 -40.43 -9.31
N LYS A 80 -17.87 -40.93 -9.02
CA LYS A 80 -19.08 -40.68 -9.81
C LYS A 80 -19.78 -39.37 -9.42
N LYS A 81 -19.80 -38.99 -8.14
CA LYS A 81 -20.39 -37.74 -7.64
C LYS A 81 -19.89 -36.54 -8.44
N LYS A 82 -20.79 -35.71 -8.97
CA LYS A 82 -20.42 -34.52 -9.77
C LYS A 82 -19.66 -33.51 -8.91
N ASN A 83 -20.27 -33.09 -7.81
CA ASN A 83 -19.80 -32.01 -6.93
C ASN A 83 -18.95 -32.55 -5.77
N SER A 84 -17.97 -33.41 -6.05
CA SER A 84 -16.98 -33.83 -5.05
C SER A 84 -15.83 -32.83 -5.00
N VAL A 85 -15.29 -32.57 -3.80
CA VAL A 85 -14.31 -31.50 -3.56
C VAL A 85 -13.06 -31.64 -4.43
N LEU A 86 -12.66 -32.86 -4.81
CA LEU A 86 -11.50 -33.06 -5.72
C LEU A 86 -11.80 -32.76 -7.21
N LYS A 87 -13.06 -32.64 -7.63
CA LYS A 87 -13.45 -32.30 -9.01
C LYS A 87 -13.61 -30.79 -9.23
N LEU A 88 -13.88 -30.08 -8.14
CA LEU A 88 -14.02 -28.63 -8.11
C LEU A 88 -12.63 -28.02 -8.39
N THR A 89 -12.48 -27.39 -9.55
CA THR A 89 -11.18 -26.96 -10.10
C THR A 89 -11.24 -25.59 -10.78
N SER A 90 -12.35 -24.87 -10.73
CA SER A 90 -12.38 -23.47 -11.16
C SER A 90 -11.46 -22.61 -10.28
N PRO A 91 -10.98 -21.45 -10.73
CA PRO A 91 -10.17 -20.56 -9.90
C PRO A 91 -10.82 -20.25 -8.54
N GLN A 92 -12.14 -20.05 -8.51
CA GLN A 92 -12.92 -19.85 -7.28
C GLN A 92 -12.97 -21.10 -6.40
N ASP A 93 -13.20 -22.30 -6.98
CA ASP A 93 -13.17 -23.56 -6.21
C ASP A 93 -11.81 -23.81 -5.54
N LEU A 94 -10.72 -23.46 -6.23
CA LEU A 94 -9.36 -23.63 -5.73
C LEU A 94 -9.04 -22.59 -4.64
N ARG A 95 -9.54 -21.36 -4.79
CA ARG A 95 -9.52 -20.31 -3.75
C ARG A 95 -10.30 -20.73 -2.50
N ASP A 96 -11.46 -21.36 -2.65
CA ASP A 96 -12.33 -21.78 -1.54
C ASP A 96 -12.05 -23.21 -1.00
N PHE A 97 -10.99 -23.85 -1.49
CA PHE A 97 -10.62 -25.22 -1.12
C PHE A 97 -10.36 -25.34 0.39
N SER A 98 -10.78 -26.44 1.02
CA SER A 98 -10.37 -26.73 2.41
C SER A 98 -10.25 -28.23 2.66
N TRP A 99 -9.18 -28.61 3.34
CA TRP A 99 -8.97 -29.96 3.84
C TRP A 99 -10.10 -30.40 4.77
N SER A 100 -10.69 -29.45 5.50
CA SER A 100 -11.83 -29.72 6.39
C SER A 100 -13.10 -30.06 5.61
N LYS A 101 -13.36 -29.40 4.46
CA LYS A 101 -14.47 -29.74 3.54
C LYS A 101 -14.23 -31.12 2.91
N LEU A 102 -13.03 -31.38 2.40
CA LEU A 102 -12.64 -32.65 1.77
C LEU A 102 -12.79 -33.85 2.70
N LEU A 103 -12.24 -33.77 3.92
CA LEU A 103 -12.28 -34.89 4.87
C LEU A 103 -13.67 -35.11 5.47
N LYS A 104 -14.53 -34.06 5.55
CA LYS A 104 -15.96 -34.22 5.87
C LYS A 104 -16.69 -35.00 4.78
N GLU A 105 -16.41 -34.73 3.49
CA GLU A 105 -16.96 -35.51 2.38
C GLU A 105 -16.55 -36.99 2.50
N TRP A 106 -15.27 -37.30 2.68
CA TRP A 106 -14.82 -38.69 2.73
C TRP A 106 -15.38 -39.47 3.93
N LYS A 107 -15.50 -38.83 5.10
CA LYS A 107 -16.18 -39.44 6.27
C LYS A 107 -17.63 -39.88 5.96
N LYS A 108 -18.34 -39.14 5.10
CA LYS A 108 -19.73 -39.43 4.72
C LYS A 108 -19.82 -40.45 3.57
N GLU A 109 -19.07 -40.23 2.51
CA GLU A 109 -19.24 -40.93 1.23
C GLU A 109 -18.37 -42.19 1.09
N ALA A 110 -17.21 -42.20 1.75
CA ALA A 110 -16.22 -43.29 1.74
C ALA A 110 -15.56 -43.51 3.12
N PRO A 111 -16.36 -43.88 4.14
CA PRO A 111 -15.88 -44.02 5.52
C PRO A 111 -14.77 -45.08 5.67
N THR A 112 -14.76 -46.15 4.85
CA THR A 112 -13.71 -47.16 4.86
C THR A 112 -12.40 -46.58 4.33
N LEU A 113 -12.43 -45.83 3.22
CA LEU A 113 -11.24 -45.15 2.68
C LEU A 113 -10.64 -44.18 3.72
N PHE A 114 -11.49 -43.32 4.30
CA PHE A 114 -11.08 -42.36 5.30
C PHE A 114 -10.51 -43.04 6.55
N LYS A 115 -11.15 -44.13 7.02
CA LYS A 115 -10.68 -44.89 8.18
C LYS A 115 -9.33 -45.55 7.90
N VAL A 116 -9.09 -46.12 6.71
CA VAL A 116 -7.79 -46.69 6.33
C VAL A 116 -6.71 -45.61 6.33
N LEU A 117 -6.89 -44.52 5.58
CA LEU A 117 -5.88 -43.44 5.50
C LEU A 117 -5.58 -42.83 6.87
N ARG A 118 -6.60 -42.63 7.71
CA ARG A 118 -6.42 -42.17 9.10
C ARG A 118 -5.61 -43.17 9.92
N THR A 119 -5.94 -44.46 9.87
CA THR A 119 -5.27 -45.51 10.67
C THR A 119 -3.81 -45.68 10.27
N VAL A 120 -3.46 -45.46 9.01
CA VAL A 120 -2.06 -45.42 8.54
C VAL A 120 -1.31 -44.19 9.07
N THR A 121 -2.00 -43.09 9.35
CA THR A 121 -1.38 -41.79 9.69
C THR A 121 -1.32 -41.53 11.21
N THR A 122 -2.23 -42.10 12.01
CA THR A 122 -2.25 -41.88 13.47
C THR A 122 -2.98 -43.00 14.22
N ASN A 123 -2.49 -43.30 15.43
CA ASN A 123 -3.13 -44.17 16.40
C ASN A 123 -4.23 -43.45 17.21
N ASP A 124 -4.32 -42.13 17.16
CA ASP A 124 -5.25 -41.33 17.95
C ASP A 124 -6.67 -41.27 17.38
N ALA A 125 -7.64 -41.11 18.28
CA ALA A 125 -9.04 -40.93 17.90
C ALA A 125 -9.31 -39.59 17.18
N LYS A 126 -8.54 -38.53 17.52
CA LYS A 126 -8.69 -37.16 16.99
C LYS A 126 -7.61 -36.85 15.95
N ILE A 127 -8.02 -36.48 14.73
CA ILE A 127 -7.10 -35.95 13.71
C ILE A 127 -6.75 -34.50 14.08
N THR A 128 -5.49 -34.28 14.47
CA THR A 128 -4.92 -32.94 14.69
C THR A 128 -4.87 -32.15 13.37
N ALA A 129 -4.84 -30.82 13.46
CA ALA A 129 -4.80 -29.95 12.27
C ALA A 129 -3.69 -30.29 11.24
N PRO A 130 -2.41 -30.51 11.62
CA PRO A 130 -1.33 -30.75 10.64
C PRO A 130 -1.40 -32.10 9.91
N LEU A 131 -2.19 -33.07 10.40
CA LEU A 131 -2.35 -34.36 9.71
C LEU A 131 -3.41 -34.32 8.58
N ARG A 132 -4.23 -33.27 8.51
CA ARG A 132 -5.30 -33.16 7.50
C ARG A 132 -4.76 -33.06 6.07
N PRO A 133 -3.73 -32.23 5.78
CA PRO A 133 -3.13 -32.17 4.44
C PRO A 133 -2.47 -33.49 4.02
N ILE A 134 -1.83 -34.21 4.95
CA ILE A 134 -1.16 -35.49 4.66
C ILE A 134 -2.20 -36.53 4.21
N ILE A 135 -3.25 -36.74 5.01
CA ILE A 135 -4.35 -37.67 4.71
C ILE A 135 -5.07 -37.27 3.41
N GLY A 136 -5.36 -35.97 3.26
CA GLY A 136 -6.02 -35.42 2.08
C GLY A 136 -5.20 -35.55 0.81
N THR A 137 -3.89 -35.31 0.86
CA THR A 137 -2.98 -35.41 -0.30
C THR A 137 -2.79 -36.87 -0.71
N ALA A 138 -2.52 -37.76 0.24
CA ALA A 138 -2.39 -39.20 -0.05
C ALA A 138 -3.66 -39.76 -0.71
N GLY A 139 -4.84 -39.47 -0.15
CA GLY A 139 -6.10 -39.88 -0.76
C GLY A 139 -6.38 -39.21 -2.11
N ALA A 140 -5.99 -37.94 -2.32
CA ALA A 140 -6.15 -37.25 -3.59
C ALA A 140 -5.27 -37.83 -4.70
N ILE A 141 -4.03 -38.24 -4.40
CA ILE A 141 -3.14 -38.95 -5.36
C ILE A 141 -3.80 -40.27 -5.78
N LEU A 142 -4.26 -41.07 -4.81
CA LEU A 142 -4.90 -42.38 -5.08
C LEU A 142 -6.24 -42.24 -5.84
N LEU A 143 -7.06 -41.24 -5.52
CA LEU A 143 -8.33 -40.99 -6.21
C LEU A 143 -8.13 -40.41 -7.61
N LYS A 144 -7.10 -39.59 -7.85
CA LYS A 144 -6.70 -39.15 -9.19
C LYS A 144 -6.32 -40.32 -10.10
N GLY A 145 -5.64 -41.33 -9.56
CA GLY A 145 -5.34 -42.57 -10.27
C GLY A 145 -6.58 -43.38 -10.68
N ARG A 146 -7.71 -43.21 -9.97
CA ARG A 146 -9.01 -43.82 -10.32
C ARG A 146 -9.87 -42.98 -11.27
N ASN A 147 -9.74 -41.66 -11.22
CA ASN A 147 -10.42 -40.74 -12.11
C ASN A 147 -9.58 -39.46 -12.24
N SER A 148 -9.04 -39.22 -13.44
CA SER A 148 -8.14 -38.09 -13.73
C SER A 148 -8.74 -36.70 -13.42
N ARG A 149 -10.08 -36.58 -13.36
CA ARG A 149 -10.78 -35.34 -12.98
C ARG A 149 -10.70 -35.04 -11.48
N MET A 150 -10.40 -36.01 -10.62
CA MET A 150 -10.18 -35.82 -9.17
C MET A 150 -8.81 -35.16 -8.95
N SER A 151 -8.69 -33.88 -9.25
CA SER A 151 -7.42 -33.19 -9.50
C SER A 151 -7.26 -31.83 -8.84
N ALA A 152 -8.19 -31.38 -7.98
CA ALA A 152 -8.12 -30.08 -7.28
C ALA A 152 -6.78 -29.86 -6.54
N VAL A 153 -6.39 -30.82 -5.70
CA VAL A 153 -5.10 -30.79 -4.96
C VAL A 153 -3.92 -30.69 -5.92
N GLN A 154 -3.96 -31.39 -7.05
CA GLN A 154 -2.89 -31.37 -8.04
C GLN A 154 -2.87 -30.11 -8.92
N HIS A 155 -3.99 -29.38 -9.04
CA HIS A 155 -4.00 -28.03 -9.61
C HIS A 155 -3.38 -27.04 -8.63
N LEU A 156 -3.76 -27.09 -7.34
CA LEU A 156 -3.14 -26.28 -6.28
C LEU A 156 -1.62 -26.47 -6.29
N VAL A 157 -1.12 -27.69 -6.09
CA VAL A 157 0.32 -28.02 -6.17
C VAL A 157 0.94 -27.54 -7.49
N GLY A 158 0.22 -27.64 -8.60
CA GLY A 158 0.68 -27.12 -9.90
C GLY A 158 0.91 -25.61 -9.92
N LEU A 159 -0.01 -24.82 -9.35
CA LEU A 159 0.12 -23.36 -9.24
C LEU A 159 1.29 -22.98 -8.32
N TYR A 160 1.50 -23.69 -7.19
CA TYR A 160 2.67 -23.48 -6.33
C TYR A 160 3.99 -23.80 -7.03
N LEU A 161 4.06 -24.88 -7.79
CA LEU A 161 5.26 -25.19 -8.58
C LEU A 161 5.55 -24.09 -9.62
N PHE A 162 4.51 -23.43 -10.16
CA PHE A 162 4.68 -22.32 -11.09
C PHE A 162 5.26 -21.09 -10.38
N LEU A 163 4.68 -20.70 -9.25
CA LEU A 163 5.19 -19.61 -8.39
C LEU A 163 6.63 -19.88 -7.91
N GLY A 164 6.92 -21.12 -7.51
CA GLY A 164 8.28 -21.60 -7.19
C GLY A 164 9.21 -21.75 -8.40
N ARG A 165 8.87 -21.13 -9.56
CA ARG A 165 9.63 -21.09 -10.81
C ARG A 165 10.08 -22.48 -11.32
N THR A 166 9.28 -23.51 -11.08
CA THR A 166 9.60 -24.90 -11.46
C THR A 166 9.66 -25.05 -12.97
N ARG A 167 10.81 -25.49 -13.50
CA ARG A 167 10.97 -25.76 -14.94
C ARG A 167 9.99 -26.84 -15.43
N LYS A 168 9.59 -26.80 -16.70
CA LYS A 168 8.66 -27.76 -17.35
C LYS A 168 8.96 -29.24 -17.05
N LYS A 169 10.25 -29.62 -16.95
CA LYS A 169 10.69 -30.98 -16.60
C LYS A 169 10.33 -31.41 -15.17
N GLY A 170 10.29 -30.47 -14.21
CA GLY A 170 9.83 -30.72 -12.83
C GLY A 170 8.35 -31.04 -12.78
N PHE A 171 7.53 -30.24 -13.48
CA PHE A 171 6.10 -30.54 -13.68
C PHE A 171 5.86 -31.92 -14.28
N SER A 172 6.56 -32.29 -15.36
CA SER A 172 6.40 -33.61 -15.98
C SER A 172 6.78 -34.76 -15.04
N ARG A 173 7.77 -34.59 -14.17
CA ARG A 173 8.16 -35.58 -13.14
C ARG A 173 7.06 -35.73 -12.09
N LEU A 174 6.61 -34.64 -11.49
CA LEU A 174 5.59 -34.65 -10.42
C LEU A 174 4.18 -35.02 -10.93
N GLN A 175 3.88 -34.77 -12.21
CA GLN A 175 2.68 -35.28 -12.88
C GLN A 175 2.70 -36.82 -12.95
N LYS A 176 3.82 -37.45 -13.31
CA LYS A 176 3.95 -38.92 -13.37
C LYS A 176 3.74 -39.57 -11.99
N LEU A 177 4.10 -38.88 -10.91
CA LEU A 177 3.85 -39.33 -9.53
C LEU A 177 2.41 -39.04 -9.05
N GLY A 178 1.55 -38.44 -9.87
CA GLY A 178 0.19 -38.05 -9.48
C GLY A 178 0.11 -36.87 -8.51
N MET A 179 1.23 -36.20 -8.21
CA MET A 179 1.35 -35.11 -7.24
C MET A 179 0.96 -33.74 -7.81
N SER A 180 1.09 -33.55 -9.14
CA SER A 180 0.78 -32.29 -9.83
C SER A 180 -0.03 -32.53 -11.12
N VAL A 181 -0.58 -31.47 -11.69
CA VAL A 181 -0.89 -31.40 -13.13
C VAL A 181 0.35 -30.98 -13.93
N ASN A 182 0.31 -31.02 -15.27
CA ASN A 182 1.43 -30.58 -16.10
C ASN A 182 1.44 -29.05 -16.28
N LYS A 183 2.59 -28.47 -16.69
CA LYS A 183 2.72 -27.02 -16.86
C LYS A 183 1.69 -26.44 -17.84
N ILE A 184 1.32 -27.16 -18.91
CA ILE A 184 0.30 -26.70 -19.87
C ILE A 184 -1.08 -26.56 -19.20
N THR A 185 -1.43 -27.50 -18.32
CA THR A 185 -2.67 -27.46 -17.53
C THR A 185 -2.64 -26.35 -16.48
N VAL A 186 -1.47 -26.07 -15.89
CA VAL A 186 -1.29 -24.92 -14.99
C VAL A 186 -1.44 -23.61 -15.76
N ASN A 187 -0.75 -23.44 -16.89
CA ASN A 187 -0.90 -22.27 -17.75
C ASN A 187 -2.37 -22.06 -18.12
N ARG A 188 -3.08 -23.10 -18.62
CA ARG A 188 -4.52 -22.98 -18.90
C ARG A 188 -5.34 -22.58 -17.66
N LYS A 189 -4.98 -23.05 -16.46
CA LYS A 189 -5.65 -22.63 -15.22
C LYS A 189 -5.40 -21.16 -14.87
N ILE A 190 -4.23 -20.64 -15.24
CA ILE A 190 -3.89 -19.21 -15.12
C ILE A 190 -4.66 -18.39 -16.18
N CYS A 191 -4.74 -18.85 -17.43
CA CYS A 191 -5.60 -18.27 -18.47
C CYS A 191 -7.06 -18.23 -18.00
N GLU A 192 -7.58 -19.35 -17.47
CA GLU A 192 -8.92 -19.44 -16.87
C GLU A 192 -9.14 -18.40 -15.75
N ALA A 193 -8.14 -18.17 -14.90
CA ALA A 193 -8.16 -17.16 -13.84
C ALA A 193 -8.01 -15.71 -14.33
N SER A 194 -7.67 -15.49 -15.61
CA SER A 194 -7.45 -14.17 -16.19
C SER A 194 -8.69 -13.53 -16.84
N HIS A 195 -9.79 -14.29 -17.05
CA HIS A 195 -10.96 -13.79 -17.78
C HIS A 195 -11.77 -12.75 -17.00
N ASP A 196 -12.04 -13.02 -15.71
CA ASP A 196 -12.96 -12.21 -14.89
C ASP A 196 -12.26 -11.03 -14.18
N TYR A 197 -11.07 -10.64 -14.66
CA TYR A 197 -10.16 -9.70 -14.01
C TYR A 197 -10.79 -8.32 -13.71
N ASN A 198 -11.65 -7.81 -14.59
CA ASN A 198 -12.29 -6.51 -14.45
C ASN A 198 -13.74 -6.57 -13.93
N GLU A 199 -14.27 -7.74 -13.58
CA GLU A 199 -15.65 -7.87 -13.05
C GLU A 199 -15.85 -7.09 -11.75
N LYS A 200 -14.81 -7.02 -10.91
CA LYS A 200 -14.85 -6.21 -9.68
C LYS A 200 -14.95 -4.70 -9.99
N LEU A 201 -14.19 -4.21 -10.97
CA LEU A 201 -14.23 -2.82 -11.41
C LEU A 201 -15.57 -2.48 -12.09
N LYS A 202 -16.09 -3.37 -12.95
CA LYS A 202 -17.43 -3.25 -13.53
C LYS A 202 -18.51 -3.17 -12.46
N SER A 203 -18.44 -4.02 -11.43
CA SER A 203 -19.35 -4.00 -10.30
C SER A 203 -19.32 -2.66 -9.56
N TRP A 204 -18.13 -2.10 -9.32
CA TRP A 204 -17.97 -0.76 -8.75
C TRP A 204 -18.57 0.31 -9.66
N LYS A 205 -18.18 0.36 -10.95
CA LYS A 205 -18.73 1.27 -11.97
C LYS A 205 -20.26 1.25 -11.98
N SER A 206 -20.88 0.09 -12.15
CA SER A 206 -22.34 -0.06 -12.20
C SER A 206 -23.05 0.38 -10.91
N ALA A 207 -22.42 0.23 -9.75
CA ALA A 207 -22.96 0.73 -8.48
C ALA A 207 -22.92 2.26 -8.39
N ILE A 208 -21.86 2.91 -8.87
CA ILE A 208 -21.80 4.38 -9.00
C ILE A 208 -22.89 4.86 -9.95
N GLU A 209 -22.92 4.31 -11.16
CA GLU A 209 -23.89 4.71 -12.18
C GLU A 209 -25.34 4.54 -11.71
N LYS A 210 -25.67 3.43 -11.02
CA LYS A 210 -27.01 3.20 -10.47
C LYS A 210 -27.41 4.27 -9.46
N LYS A 211 -26.48 4.70 -8.61
CA LYS A 211 -26.75 5.71 -7.57
C LYS A 211 -26.80 7.13 -8.15
N LYS A 212 -25.92 7.48 -9.10
CA LYS A 212 -25.94 8.80 -9.78
C LYS A 212 -27.14 8.96 -10.73
N ARG A 213 -27.54 7.93 -11.48
CA ARG A 213 -28.76 7.98 -12.33
C ARG A 213 -30.01 8.31 -11.50
N GLY A 214 -30.19 7.64 -10.36
CA GLY A 214 -31.33 7.89 -9.46
C GLY A 214 -31.37 9.29 -8.82
N ILE A 215 -30.29 10.07 -8.90
CA ILE A 215 -30.25 11.49 -8.48
C ILE A 215 -30.67 12.38 -9.67
N CYS A 216 -30.08 12.17 -10.85
CA CYS A 216 -30.45 12.92 -12.05
C CYS A 216 -31.94 12.79 -12.41
N ASP A 217 -32.52 11.59 -12.24
CA ASP A 217 -33.95 11.35 -12.51
C ASP A 217 -34.87 12.14 -11.54
N THR A 218 -34.42 12.41 -10.29
CA THR A 218 -35.18 13.26 -9.35
C THR A 218 -35.04 14.75 -9.66
N ASP A 219 -33.87 15.18 -10.12
CA ASP A 219 -33.62 16.59 -10.47
C ASP A 219 -34.41 16.99 -11.73
N GLU A 220 -34.39 16.18 -12.79
CA GLU A 220 -35.19 16.44 -14.02
C GLU A 220 -36.70 16.44 -13.75
N VAL A 221 -37.20 15.66 -12.78
CA VAL A 221 -38.61 15.73 -12.35
C VAL A 221 -38.91 17.01 -11.56
N SER A 222 -37.93 17.57 -10.85
CA SER A 222 -38.08 18.84 -10.12
C SER A 222 -38.10 20.05 -11.08
N ASP A 223 -37.24 20.07 -12.10
CA ASP A 223 -37.23 21.14 -13.10
C ASP A 223 -38.45 21.07 -14.04
N ARG A 224 -38.90 19.87 -14.43
CA ARG A 224 -40.19 19.71 -15.15
C ARG A 224 -41.41 20.16 -14.35
N ARG A 225 -41.31 20.29 -13.01
CA ARG A 225 -42.36 20.90 -12.16
C ARG A 225 -42.22 22.42 -12.07
N ARG A 226 -41.01 22.97 -12.11
CA ARG A 226 -40.79 24.43 -12.20
C ARG A 226 -41.20 24.98 -13.57
N GLY A 227 -40.81 24.32 -14.65
CA GLY A 227 -41.17 24.68 -16.04
C GLY A 227 -42.66 24.54 -16.39
N ARG A 228 -43.54 24.18 -15.44
CA ARG A 228 -45.00 24.09 -15.65
C ARG A 228 -45.81 25.23 -15.02
N TYR A 229 -45.16 26.17 -14.35
CA TYR A 229 -45.75 27.44 -13.90
C TYR A 229 -44.99 28.60 -14.54
N GLY A 230 -45.26 28.82 -15.83
CA GLY A 230 -44.49 29.74 -16.68
C GLY A 230 -45.26 30.25 -17.89
N THR A 231 -46.54 30.59 -17.72
CA THR A 231 -47.33 31.33 -18.73
C THR A 231 -48.10 32.44 -18.01
N GLY A 232 -47.54 33.65 -18.03
CA GLY A 232 -48.09 34.85 -17.42
C GLY A 232 -47.30 36.06 -17.91
N ASP A 233 -47.99 36.92 -18.65
CA ASP A 233 -47.46 38.08 -19.37
C ASP A 233 -47.33 39.32 -18.44
N GLY A 234 -46.54 40.34 -18.84
CA GLY A 234 -46.64 41.70 -18.27
C GLY A 234 -45.37 42.36 -17.69
N SER A 235 -44.79 43.27 -18.47
CA SER A 235 -44.31 44.63 -18.11
C SER A 235 -43.39 44.93 -16.91
N GLU A 236 -42.23 45.53 -17.25
CA GLU A 236 -41.60 46.74 -16.69
C GLU A 236 -41.52 47.04 -15.17
N SER A 237 -40.26 47.20 -14.72
CA SER A 237 -39.73 48.40 -14.03
C SER A 237 -40.43 48.97 -12.78
N GLN A 238 -39.81 48.81 -11.58
CA GLN A 238 -39.49 49.96 -10.69
C GLN A 238 -38.64 49.61 -9.42
N LEU A 239 -37.68 50.52 -9.14
CA LEU A 239 -37.23 51.05 -7.83
C LEU A 239 -36.64 50.14 -6.71
N LEU A 240 -35.31 50.19 -6.65
CA LEU A 240 -34.44 50.56 -5.52
C LEU A 240 -34.96 50.70 -4.07
N ALA A 241 -34.04 50.35 -3.16
CA ALA A 241 -33.79 50.86 -1.80
C ALA A 241 -34.56 50.26 -0.60
N LEU A 242 -33.83 49.60 0.32
CA LEU A 242 -33.26 50.30 1.49
C LEU A 242 -32.16 49.46 2.17
N GLU A 243 -31.13 50.12 2.68
CA GLU A 243 -30.14 49.51 3.60
C GLU A 243 -30.60 49.57 5.06
N SER A 244 -29.88 48.81 5.89
CA SER A 244 -29.46 49.11 7.27
C SER A 244 -30.16 48.37 8.43
N SER A 245 -29.30 47.64 9.16
CA SER A 245 -29.25 47.46 10.62
C SER A 245 -30.49 47.01 11.40
N LEU A 246 -30.28 46.00 12.27
CA LEU A 246 -30.44 46.17 13.72
C LEU A 246 -29.80 44.99 14.49
N THR A 247 -28.86 45.31 15.38
CA THR A 247 -28.36 44.41 16.44
C THR A 247 -29.39 44.26 17.57
N PRO A 248 -29.29 43.24 18.42
CA PRO A 248 -29.15 43.58 19.84
C PRO A 248 -28.19 42.73 20.69
N SER A 249 -27.86 43.35 21.81
CA SER A 249 -26.88 43.13 22.87
C SER A 249 -26.99 41.87 23.75
N VAL A 250 -25.90 41.65 24.49
CA VAL A 250 -25.72 40.68 25.59
C VAL A 250 -26.15 41.26 26.94
N SER A 251 -26.75 40.49 27.85
CA SER A 251 -26.37 40.45 29.30
C SER A 251 -27.17 39.47 30.19
N THR A 252 -26.41 38.79 31.06
CA THR A 252 -26.70 38.33 32.44
C THR A 252 -27.85 37.34 32.76
N SER A 253 -27.42 36.18 33.27
CA SER A 253 -28.06 35.22 34.20
C SER A 253 -28.22 35.81 35.64
N PRO A 254 -28.60 35.06 36.73
CA PRO A 254 -28.92 33.63 36.89
C PRO A 254 -30.11 33.26 37.84
N THR A 255 -30.62 32.00 37.80
CA THR A 255 -31.04 31.30 39.06
C THR A 255 -31.19 29.76 38.94
N SER A 256 -30.58 29.05 39.91
CA SER A 256 -30.99 27.80 40.61
C SER A 256 -31.77 26.66 39.94
N CYS A 257 -31.24 25.43 40.08
CA CYS A 257 -31.97 24.14 40.03
C CYS A 257 -33.00 24.01 41.17
N PRO A 258 -33.91 23.01 41.12
CA PRO A 258 -33.58 21.75 41.82
C PRO A 258 -34.02 20.43 41.13
N LEU A 259 -33.49 19.35 41.69
CA LEU A 259 -33.64 17.94 41.33
C LEU A 259 -35.06 17.36 41.52
N THR A 260 -35.41 16.34 40.74
CA THR A 260 -36.17 15.17 41.24
C THR A 260 -35.68 13.87 40.58
N LEU A 261 -35.42 12.86 41.41
CA LEU A 261 -35.21 11.47 40.97
C LEU A 261 -36.57 10.79 40.72
N ASN A 262 -36.59 9.76 39.86
CA ASN A 262 -37.35 8.55 40.18
C ASN A 262 -36.78 7.30 39.49
N SER A 263 -36.89 6.17 40.19
CA SER A 263 -36.25 4.90 39.87
C SER A 263 -37.19 3.87 39.22
N SER A 264 -36.65 2.89 38.50
CA SER A 264 -37.00 1.47 38.73
C SER A 264 -36.01 0.51 38.04
N CYS A 265 -35.98 -0.73 38.52
CA CYS A 265 -34.88 -1.70 38.33
C CYS A 265 -35.20 -2.79 37.28
N GLY A 266 -34.17 -3.37 36.66
CA GLY A 266 -34.26 -4.53 35.76
C GLY A 266 -32.91 -5.13 35.37
N THR A 267 -32.42 -6.09 36.15
CA THR A 267 -31.16 -6.86 35.95
C THR A 267 -31.11 -7.61 34.60
N SER A 268 -29.97 -7.86 33.92
CA SER A 268 -28.72 -8.45 34.44
C SER A 268 -27.53 -8.43 33.43
N SER A 269 -26.31 -8.22 33.97
CA SER A 269 -24.96 -8.67 33.53
C SER A 269 -24.62 -8.98 32.05
N PHE A 270 -23.64 -8.26 31.48
CA PHE A 270 -22.23 -8.72 31.40
C PHE A 270 -21.27 -7.55 31.04
N SER A 271 -19.99 -7.65 31.42
CA SER A 271 -19.07 -6.53 31.60
C SER A 271 -18.12 -6.21 30.44
N SER A 272 -17.96 -4.92 30.13
CA SER A 272 -16.77 -4.35 29.47
C SER A 272 -16.55 -2.90 29.92
N GLU A 273 -15.46 -2.62 30.62
CA GLU A 273 -15.16 -1.26 31.12
C GLU A 273 -14.67 -0.35 29.98
N SER A 274 -15.39 0.75 29.77
CA SER A 274 -14.91 1.93 29.04
C SER A 274 -14.42 2.97 30.04
N LYS A 275 -13.34 3.70 29.69
CA LYS A 275 -13.01 4.98 30.33
C LYS A 275 -12.90 6.06 29.26
N SER A 276 -13.51 7.19 29.57
CA SER A 276 -13.72 8.35 28.70
C SER A 276 -12.42 9.08 28.39
N GLN A 277 -12.21 9.41 27.11
CA GLN A 277 -11.43 10.57 26.70
C GLN A 277 -12.40 11.73 26.46
N GLU A 278 -12.03 12.92 26.93
CA GLU A 278 -12.85 14.13 26.78
C GLU A 278 -12.64 14.73 25.38
N ASP A 279 -13.72 14.87 24.61
CA ASP A 279 -13.69 15.48 23.28
C ASP A 279 -13.52 17.01 23.40
N ILE A 280 -12.42 17.54 22.87
CA ILE A 280 -12.25 18.97 22.64
C ILE A 280 -12.97 19.32 21.33
N THR A 281 -14.16 19.92 21.44
CA THR A 281 -14.96 20.33 20.29
C THR A 281 -14.36 21.54 19.57
N PHE A 282 -13.80 21.32 18.39
CA PHE A 282 -13.73 22.36 17.35
C PHE A 282 -14.98 22.27 16.45
N ARG A 283 -15.67 23.39 16.27
CA ARG A 283 -16.78 23.54 15.33
C ARG A 283 -16.24 24.00 13.98
N GLU A 284 -16.42 23.19 12.94
CA GLU A 284 -16.84 23.63 11.61
C GLU A 284 -17.21 22.42 10.72
N GLY A 285 -18.25 22.56 9.88
CA GLY A 285 -18.45 21.71 8.70
C GLY A 285 -18.90 20.24 8.87
N THR A 286 -19.77 19.87 9.83
CA THR A 286 -20.25 18.47 9.93
C THR A 286 -21.26 18.05 8.84
N SER A 287 -20.79 17.51 7.72
CA SER A 287 -21.59 16.73 6.76
C SER A 287 -21.57 15.22 7.08
N SER A 288 -22.07 14.85 8.25
CA SER A 288 -22.24 13.43 8.63
C SER A 288 -23.25 12.72 7.72
N ARG A 289 -22.78 12.01 6.69
CA ARG A 289 -23.63 11.16 5.84
C ARG A 289 -23.29 9.67 5.94
N ASN A 290 -24.32 8.91 6.32
CA ASN A 290 -24.29 7.46 6.50
C ASN A 290 -24.04 6.67 5.20
N GLY A 291 -23.41 5.50 5.34
CA GLY A 291 -23.46 4.44 4.32
C GLY A 291 -22.66 4.75 3.07
N GLY A 292 -21.34 4.81 3.21
CA GLY A 292 -20.39 5.17 2.15
C GLY A 292 -20.70 4.50 0.81
N SER A 293 -20.90 5.34 -0.23
CA SER A 293 -20.99 4.87 -1.61
C SER A 293 -19.70 4.15 -1.99
N ILE A 294 -19.72 3.28 -3.00
CA ILE A 294 -18.47 2.74 -3.53
C ILE A 294 -17.82 3.77 -4.46
N ASP A 295 -16.50 3.90 -4.40
CA ASP A 295 -15.74 4.81 -5.26
C ASP A 295 -14.35 4.21 -5.55
N TYR A 296 -13.70 4.62 -6.64
CA TYR A 296 -12.44 4.02 -7.09
C TYR A 296 -11.58 4.98 -7.92
N GLY A 297 -10.28 4.66 -7.96
CA GLY A 297 -9.33 5.23 -8.91
C GLY A 297 -8.66 4.16 -9.77
N LEU A 298 -8.02 4.62 -10.84
CA LEU A 298 -7.11 3.88 -11.71
C LEU A 298 -5.68 4.36 -11.45
N ASN A 299 -4.70 3.52 -11.73
CA ASN A 299 -3.30 3.92 -11.83
C ASN A 299 -2.55 3.05 -12.84
N GLY A 300 -1.55 3.61 -13.52
CA GLY A 300 -0.65 2.86 -14.39
C GLY A 300 0.80 3.36 -14.38
N ASP A 301 1.68 2.51 -14.92
CA ASP A 301 3.13 2.72 -15.06
C ASP A 301 3.68 1.75 -16.14
N ASN A 302 4.85 2.05 -16.69
CA ASN A 302 5.55 1.24 -17.68
C ASN A 302 6.07 -0.08 -17.09
N LEU A 303 5.73 -1.17 -17.76
CA LEU A 303 6.38 -2.47 -17.58
C LEU A 303 7.44 -2.67 -18.68
N ASP A 304 8.60 -2.05 -18.50
CA ASP A 304 9.74 -2.22 -19.40
C ASP A 304 10.53 -3.51 -19.12
N TRP A 305 11.04 -4.15 -20.18
CA TRP A 305 12.21 -5.04 -20.13
C TRP A 305 12.95 -5.12 -21.48
N VAL A 306 14.16 -5.65 -21.40
CA VAL A 306 15.04 -5.85 -22.54
C VAL A 306 15.01 -7.32 -22.97
N GLN A 307 14.59 -7.59 -24.20
CA GLN A 307 14.71 -8.92 -24.82
C GLN A 307 16.06 -9.00 -25.55
N ARG A 308 16.91 -9.93 -25.09
CA ARG A 308 18.21 -10.21 -25.72
C ARG A 308 18.12 -11.48 -26.56
N PRO A 309 18.55 -11.48 -27.82
CA PRO A 309 18.62 -12.70 -28.61
C PRO A 309 19.68 -13.65 -28.02
N SER A 310 19.45 -14.97 -28.14
CA SER A 310 20.45 -15.97 -27.72
C SER A 310 21.69 -16.01 -28.61
N ILE A 311 21.55 -15.52 -29.85
CA ILE A 311 22.61 -15.36 -30.84
C ILE A 311 22.33 -14.03 -31.56
N TYR A 312 23.24 -13.08 -31.45
CA TYR A 312 23.20 -11.81 -32.17
C TYR A 312 23.50 -11.99 -33.65
N SER A 313 22.86 -11.20 -34.51
CA SER A 313 23.22 -11.06 -35.93
C SER A 313 22.87 -9.67 -36.45
N SER A 314 23.30 -9.32 -37.67
CA SER A 314 22.95 -8.05 -38.35
C SER A 314 21.44 -7.80 -38.53
N GLN A 315 20.60 -8.80 -38.26
CA GLN A 315 19.13 -8.73 -38.33
C GLN A 315 18.47 -9.04 -36.97
N ARG A 316 19.26 -9.32 -35.92
CA ARG A 316 18.79 -9.72 -34.59
C ARG A 316 19.67 -9.08 -33.52
N ASP A 317 19.21 -7.94 -33.04
CA ASP A 317 19.80 -7.23 -31.91
C ASP A 317 18.84 -7.24 -30.70
N THR A 318 19.25 -6.57 -29.65
CA THR A 318 18.53 -6.31 -28.41
C THR A 318 17.30 -5.44 -28.68
N SER A 319 16.11 -5.94 -28.38
CA SER A 319 14.87 -5.16 -28.41
C SER A 319 14.51 -4.66 -27.01
N SER A 320 14.17 -3.38 -26.90
CA SER A 320 13.47 -2.83 -25.73
C SER A 320 11.97 -3.02 -25.96
N ILE A 321 11.27 -3.61 -24.99
CA ILE A 321 9.82 -3.79 -25.06
C ILE A 321 9.20 -2.94 -23.95
N HIS A 322 8.22 -2.14 -24.35
CA HIS A 322 7.53 -1.14 -23.53
C HIS A 322 6.04 -1.49 -23.53
N TRP A 323 5.50 -1.84 -22.37
CA TRP A 323 4.07 -2.05 -22.16
C TRP A 323 3.59 -1.16 -21.03
N PHE A 324 2.31 -0.80 -21.04
CA PHE A 324 1.70 -0.06 -19.93
C PHE A 324 0.89 -1.04 -19.06
N ASN A 325 1.20 -1.11 -17.77
CA ASN A 325 0.47 -1.94 -16.81
C ASN A 325 -0.58 -1.08 -16.09
N LEU A 326 -1.71 -1.68 -15.71
CA LEU A 326 -2.82 -0.95 -15.07
C LEU A 326 -3.33 -1.68 -13.83
N ILE A 327 -3.71 -0.90 -12.81
CA ILE A 327 -4.45 -1.33 -11.63
C ILE A 327 -5.66 -0.42 -11.40
N CYS A 328 -6.68 -0.93 -10.72
CA CYS A 328 -7.68 -0.11 -10.05
C CYS A 328 -7.67 -0.35 -8.54
N TYR A 329 -8.10 0.64 -7.76
CA TYR A 329 -8.15 0.56 -6.31
C TYR A 329 -9.43 1.23 -5.78
N GLN A 330 -9.94 0.74 -4.66
CA GLN A 330 -11.11 1.33 -4.01
C GLN A 330 -10.71 2.57 -3.21
N ASN A 331 -11.42 3.68 -3.41
CA ASN A 331 -11.32 4.86 -2.56
C ASN A 331 -12.05 4.57 -1.24
N ARG A 332 -11.34 4.71 -0.11
CA ARG A 332 -11.90 4.47 1.24
C ARG A 332 -12.62 5.69 1.82
N VAL A 333 -12.25 6.87 1.33
CA VAL A 333 -12.89 8.15 1.61
C VAL A 333 -13.43 8.64 0.28
N ASN A 334 -14.69 9.06 0.25
CA ASN A 334 -15.31 9.63 -0.93
C ASN A 334 -16.25 10.76 -0.57
N ASP A 335 -16.10 11.86 -1.28
CA ASP A 335 -17.08 12.94 -1.29
C ASP A 335 -17.57 13.13 -2.73
N TRP A 336 -18.81 12.74 -2.94
CA TRP A 336 -19.49 12.81 -4.24
C TRP A 336 -20.19 14.15 -4.49
N GLU A 337 -20.16 15.04 -3.50
CA GLU A 337 -20.84 16.34 -3.48
C GLU A 337 -19.85 17.51 -3.59
N LEU A 338 -18.54 17.23 -3.73
CA LEU A 338 -17.54 18.24 -4.06
C LEU A 338 -17.91 18.93 -5.39
N PRO A 339 -18.02 20.28 -5.42
CA PRO A 339 -18.37 21.01 -6.62
C PRO A 339 -17.19 21.01 -7.61
N ASP A 340 -17.50 20.61 -8.84
CA ASP A 340 -16.56 20.46 -9.97
C ASP A 340 -16.98 21.35 -11.17
N ALA A 341 -17.81 22.36 -10.90
CA ALA A 341 -18.38 23.24 -11.92
C ALA A 341 -17.43 24.39 -12.32
N GLN A 342 -16.73 24.99 -11.35
CA GLN A 342 -15.71 26.02 -11.54
C GLN A 342 -14.69 25.96 -10.40
N PRO A 343 -13.43 26.40 -10.61
CA PRO A 343 -12.46 26.55 -9.54
C PRO A 343 -12.93 27.58 -8.51
N ILE A 344 -12.55 27.39 -7.24
CA ILE A 344 -12.94 28.27 -6.11
C ILE A 344 -12.51 29.74 -6.35
N ARG A 345 -11.44 29.95 -7.14
CA ARG A 345 -11.00 31.23 -7.68
C ARG A 345 -10.04 31.00 -8.87
N PRO A 346 -9.86 31.98 -9.78
CA PRO A 346 -8.84 31.91 -10.81
C PRO A 346 -7.43 31.75 -10.21
N ILE A 347 -6.58 30.91 -10.82
CA ILE A 347 -5.24 30.66 -10.29
C ILE A 347 -4.37 31.93 -10.33
N LEU A 348 -4.57 32.84 -11.27
CA LEU A 348 -3.80 34.08 -11.36
C LEU A 348 -4.03 34.99 -10.14
N ASP A 349 -5.25 34.98 -9.58
CA ASP A 349 -5.67 35.80 -8.45
C ASP A 349 -5.19 35.26 -7.09
N LEU A 350 -4.64 34.04 -7.04
CA LEU A 350 -4.00 33.50 -5.83
C LEU A 350 -2.66 34.20 -5.60
N PRO A 351 -2.44 34.89 -4.46
CA PRO A 351 -1.14 35.47 -4.17
C PRO A 351 -0.09 34.35 -4.04
N ASN A 352 1.13 34.58 -4.52
CA ASN A 352 2.19 33.56 -4.56
C ASN A 352 2.55 33.00 -3.16
N SER A 353 2.32 33.79 -2.11
CA SER A 353 2.41 33.34 -0.71
C SER A 353 1.52 32.14 -0.37
N SER A 354 0.42 31.91 -1.11
CA SER A 354 -0.47 30.75 -0.90
C SER A 354 0.21 29.40 -1.15
N PHE A 355 1.25 29.39 -1.98
CA PHE A 355 2.04 28.21 -2.33
C PHE A 355 3.25 28.02 -1.40
N LEU A 356 3.46 28.93 -0.45
CA LEU A 356 4.53 28.88 0.55
C LEU A 356 3.95 28.45 1.91
N PRO A 357 4.74 27.84 2.80
CA PRO A 357 4.27 27.46 4.12
C PRO A 357 3.84 28.66 4.98
N SER A 358 2.67 28.58 5.61
CA SER A 358 2.19 29.59 6.56
C SER A 358 2.72 29.37 7.99
N ILE A 359 2.55 30.35 8.89
CA ILE A 359 2.94 30.24 10.32
C ILE A 359 2.21 29.08 11.00
N GLU A 360 0.95 28.85 10.62
CA GLU A 360 0.12 27.74 11.09
C GLU A 360 0.65 26.40 10.56
N GLU A 361 1.13 26.34 9.31
CA GLU A 361 1.71 25.13 8.72
C GLU A 361 3.10 24.81 9.30
N HIS A 362 3.92 25.82 9.59
CA HIS A 362 5.14 25.66 10.41
C HIS A 362 4.81 25.12 11.81
N SER A 363 3.71 25.59 12.42
CA SER A 363 3.25 25.12 13.73
C SER A 363 2.72 23.67 13.68
N LYS A 364 2.08 23.24 12.58
CA LYS A 364 1.70 21.84 12.34
C LYS A 364 2.94 20.96 12.23
N LEU A 365 3.82 21.23 11.26
CA LEU A 365 5.06 20.46 11.01
C LEU A 365 5.91 20.29 12.29
N ARG A 366 5.99 21.33 13.12
CA ARG A 366 6.64 21.26 14.44
C ARG A 366 6.02 20.22 15.37
N ASN A 367 4.69 20.16 15.44
CA ASN A 367 3.98 19.19 16.28
C ASN A 367 4.14 17.76 15.73
N ASP A 368 4.15 17.58 14.41
CA ASP A 368 4.41 16.28 13.79
C ASP A 368 5.84 15.80 14.09
N PHE A 369 6.84 16.69 13.98
CA PHE A 369 8.22 16.41 14.37
C PHE A 369 8.33 16.02 15.85
N ILE A 370 7.56 16.64 16.76
CA ILE A 370 7.53 16.25 18.18
C ILE A 370 7.07 14.80 18.35
N ILE A 371 6.03 14.38 17.63
CA ILE A 371 5.55 12.98 17.68
C ILE A 371 6.57 12.02 17.07
N LEU A 372 7.11 12.34 15.89
CA LEU A 372 8.10 11.50 15.19
C LEU A 372 9.39 11.33 16.01
N VAL A 373 9.90 12.41 16.59
CA VAL A 373 11.04 12.38 17.52
C VAL A 373 10.70 11.57 18.77
N SER A 374 9.52 11.76 19.36
CA SER A 374 9.08 10.98 20.52
C SER A 374 9.08 9.47 20.26
N ARG A 375 8.62 9.03 19.07
CA ARG A 375 8.65 7.60 18.65
C ARG A 375 10.07 7.02 18.66
N ILE A 376 11.08 7.83 18.33
CA ILE A 376 12.50 7.45 18.29
C ILE A 376 13.09 7.40 19.70
N LEU A 377 12.77 8.40 20.54
CA LEU A 377 13.24 8.43 21.93
C LEU A 377 12.74 7.23 22.73
N VAL A 378 11.43 6.92 22.67
CA VAL A 378 10.87 5.76 23.38
C VAL A 378 11.38 4.42 22.83
N LYS A 379 11.88 4.38 21.59
CA LYS A 379 12.48 3.17 21.00
C LYS A 379 13.91 2.94 21.51
N TYR A 380 14.79 3.92 21.29
CA TYR A 380 16.24 3.74 21.45
C TYR A 380 16.77 4.15 22.82
N CYS A 381 16.15 5.13 23.49
CA CYS A 381 16.66 5.68 24.74
C CYS A 381 15.96 5.02 25.95
N ALA A 382 16.74 4.49 26.89
CA ALA A 382 16.22 3.62 27.96
C ALA A 382 15.24 4.34 28.90
N PHE A 383 15.59 5.55 29.36
CA PHE A 383 14.73 6.36 30.22
C PHE A 383 13.36 6.66 29.60
N PHE A 384 13.30 6.91 28.28
CA PHE A 384 12.06 7.34 27.63
C PHE A 384 11.07 6.21 27.36
N LYS A 385 11.47 4.94 27.50
CA LYS A 385 10.56 3.78 27.35
C LYS A 385 9.34 3.83 28.27
N GLN A 386 9.42 4.55 29.39
CA GLN A 386 8.29 4.79 30.29
C GLN A 386 7.15 5.61 29.64
N PHE A 387 7.42 6.37 28.58
CA PHE A 387 6.43 7.16 27.83
C PHE A 387 5.88 6.40 26.61
N ALA A 388 6.30 5.15 26.36
CA ALA A 388 5.89 4.41 25.16
C ALA A 388 4.37 4.20 25.00
N GLN A 389 3.58 4.27 26.07
CA GLN A 389 2.11 4.16 26.02
C GLN A 389 1.40 5.47 25.65
N MET A 390 2.04 6.63 25.84
CA MET A 390 1.46 7.94 25.47
C MET A 390 1.88 8.41 24.07
N VAL A 391 3.01 7.92 23.54
CA VAL A 391 3.48 8.28 22.21
C VAL A 391 2.66 7.54 21.16
N PRO A 392 1.87 8.25 20.31
CA PRO A 392 1.00 7.58 19.37
C PRO A 392 1.82 7.01 18.21
N ASN A 393 1.58 5.75 17.87
CA ASN A 393 2.19 5.07 16.73
C ASN A 393 1.77 5.66 15.37
N HIS A 394 0.69 6.45 15.36
CA HIS A 394 0.12 7.10 14.19
C HIS A 394 -0.25 8.55 14.50
N ILE A 395 -0.12 9.49 13.55
CA ILE A 395 -0.60 10.86 13.77
C ILE A 395 -2.11 10.87 13.48
N PRO A 396 -2.99 11.22 14.44
CA PRO A 396 -4.42 11.18 14.20
C PRO A 396 -4.86 12.27 13.22
N HIS A 397 -5.61 11.87 12.18
CA HIS A 397 -6.20 12.75 11.18
C HIS A 397 -7.65 12.36 10.90
N LEU A 398 -8.38 13.21 10.17
CA LEU A 398 -9.83 13.11 9.96
C LEU A 398 -10.31 11.72 9.52
N PHE A 399 -9.55 11.06 8.64
CA PHE A 399 -9.89 9.77 8.03
C PHE A 399 -9.09 8.58 8.59
N SER A 400 -8.54 8.72 9.81
CA SER A 400 -7.73 7.68 10.47
C SER A 400 -8.47 6.36 10.73
N LYS A 401 -9.81 6.32 10.71
CA LYS A 401 -10.58 5.07 10.90
C LYS A 401 -10.71 4.29 9.59
N GLU A 402 -10.87 5.02 8.50
CA GLU A 402 -11.02 4.57 7.13
C GLU A 402 -9.67 4.07 6.61
N MET A 403 -8.61 4.88 6.74
CA MET A 403 -7.30 4.58 6.17
C MET A 403 -6.54 3.44 6.88
N LYS A 404 -6.94 3.07 8.10
CA LYS A 404 -6.47 1.84 8.78
C LYS A 404 -6.96 0.54 8.13
N GLN A 405 -7.94 0.59 7.21
CA GLN A 405 -8.47 -0.60 6.55
C GLN A 405 -7.58 -1.05 5.37
N GLN A 406 -7.45 -2.37 5.18
CA GLN A 406 -6.65 -2.93 4.10
C GLN A 406 -7.13 -2.45 2.72
N SER A 407 -6.20 -1.94 1.89
CA SER A 407 -6.50 -1.47 0.52
C SER A 407 -7.04 -2.60 -0.35
N GLN A 408 -8.09 -2.32 -1.13
CA GLN A 408 -8.61 -3.23 -2.15
C GLN A 408 -8.09 -2.81 -3.52
N VAL A 409 -7.25 -3.64 -4.14
CA VAL A 409 -6.59 -3.36 -5.43
C VAL A 409 -6.84 -4.53 -6.40
N THR A 410 -7.05 -4.24 -7.68
CA THR A 410 -7.30 -5.24 -8.74
C THR A 410 -6.42 -4.92 -9.96
N PRO A 411 -5.62 -5.87 -10.48
CA PRO A 411 -4.90 -5.68 -11.73
C PRO A 411 -5.85 -5.65 -12.93
N LEU A 412 -5.66 -4.69 -13.84
CA LEU A 412 -6.40 -4.58 -15.10
C LEU A 412 -5.63 -5.19 -16.29
N GLY A 413 -4.37 -5.54 -16.09
CA GLY A 413 -3.54 -6.18 -17.10
C GLY A 413 -2.59 -5.21 -17.80
N LEU A 414 -2.04 -5.70 -18.92
CA LEU A 414 -1.06 -5.00 -19.74
C LEU A 414 -1.69 -4.52 -21.05
N LEU A 415 -1.29 -3.33 -21.49
CA LEU A 415 -1.50 -2.78 -22.82
C LEU A 415 -0.20 -2.84 -23.60
N ASP A 416 -0.25 -3.24 -24.88
CA ASP A 416 0.89 -3.23 -25.81
C ASP A 416 1.09 -1.80 -26.33
N LYS A 417 1.39 -0.90 -25.40
CA LYS A 417 1.38 0.55 -25.56
C LYS A 417 2.51 1.18 -24.75
N ASN A 418 3.16 2.18 -25.33
CA ASN A 418 4.27 2.90 -24.77
C ASN A 418 3.86 4.36 -24.50
N GLU A 419 3.68 4.75 -23.24
CA GLU A 419 3.26 6.12 -22.88
C GLU A 419 4.22 7.21 -23.42
N ASN A 420 5.48 6.86 -23.74
CA ASN A 420 6.45 7.79 -24.31
C ASN A 420 6.08 8.22 -25.75
N GLN A 421 5.07 7.57 -26.37
CA GLN A 421 4.51 7.95 -27.67
C GLN A 421 3.12 8.57 -27.46
N SER A 422 2.91 9.81 -27.90
CA SER A 422 1.70 10.58 -27.58
C SER A 422 0.40 9.93 -28.04
N HIS A 423 0.39 9.27 -29.21
CA HIS A 423 -0.80 8.56 -29.71
C HIS A 423 -1.12 7.31 -28.88
N GLU A 424 -0.09 6.58 -28.42
CA GLU A 424 -0.28 5.42 -27.56
C GLU A 424 -0.69 5.82 -26.14
N MET A 425 -0.24 6.98 -25.65
CA MET A 425 -0.74 7.56 -24.40
C MET A 425 -2.22 7.95 -24.50
N LEU A 426 -2.65 8.52 -25.63
CA LEU A 426 -4.06 8.78 -25.89
C LEU A 426 -4.89 7.48 -25.89
N GLU A 427 -4.41 6.42 -26.55
CA GLU A 427 -5.07 5.10 -26.52
C GLU A 427 -5.12 4.49 -25.10
N ILE A 428 -4.07 4.67 -24.28
CA ILE A 428 -4.06 4.29 -22.85
C ILE A 428 -5.16 5.01 -22.08
N LEU A 429 -5.29 6.34 -22.25
CA LEU A 429 -6.33 7.12 -21.58
C LEU A 429 -7.74 6.77 -22.09
N GLN A 430 -7.92 6.57 -23.39
CA GLN A 430 -9.20 6.11 -23.95
C GLN A 430 -9.61 4.74 -23.38
N TYR A 431 -8.67 3.79 -23.25
CA TYR A 431 -8.91 2.51 -22.58
C TYR A 431 -9.31 2.69 -21.10
N CYS A 432 -8.69 3.64 -20.39
CA CYS A 432 -9.05 3.97 -19.01
C CYS A 432 -10.42 4.65 -18.90
N ASN A 433 -10.77 5.51 -19.86
CA ASN A 433 -12.01 6.26 -19.90
C ASN A 433 -13.24 5.35 -20.11
N GLU A 434 -13.11 4.19 -20.77
CA GLU A 434 -14.17 3.18 -20.80
C GLU A 434 -14.52 2.60 -19.41
N TYR A 435 -13.71 2.85 -18.37
CA TYR A 435 -14.05 2.56 -16.97
C TYR A 435 -14.67 3.74 -16.20
N VAL A 436 -14.89 4.90 -16.82
CA VAL A 436 -15.61 6.03 -16.21
C VAL A 436 -17.11 5.74 -16.13
N PRO A 437 -17.79 5.94 -14.98
CA PRO A 437 -19.25 5.81 -14.86
C PRO A 437 -19.99 6.73 -15.83
N GLN A 438 -20.83 6.16 -16.69
CA GLN A 438 -21.50 6.88 -17.78
C GLN A 438 -22.96 6.43 -17.95
N CYS A 439 -23.78 7.26 -18.59
CA CYS A 439 -25.02 6.82 -19.23
C CYS A 439 -24.98 7.14 -20.73
N ARG A 440 -25.70 6.33 -21.51
CA ARG A 440 -25.96 6.63 -22.92
C ARG A 440 -27.31 7.33 -23.01
N ARG A 441 -27.35 8.48 -23.66
CA ARG A 441 -28.59 9.08 -24.18
C ARG A 441 -28.59 8.93 -25.70
N THR A 442 -29.78 8.81 -26.27
CA THR A 442 -29.99 9.03 -27.70
C THR A 442 -30.36 10.50 -27.85
N ALA A 443 -29.57 11.26 -28.59
CA ALA A 443 -29.85 12.64 -28.92
C ALA A 443 -31.00 12.73 -29.95
N GLU A 444 -31.51 13.94 -30.20
CA GLU A 444 -32.70 14.14 -31.04
C GLU A 444 -32.46 13.81 -32.53
N ASP A 445 -31.19 13.79 -32.97
CA ASP A 445 -30.71 13.36 -34.28
C ASP A 445 -30.55 11.83 -34.41
N GLY A 446 -30.64 11.09 -33.30
CA GLY A 446 -30.42 9.63 -33.23
C GLY A 446 -29.02 9.20 -32.79
N GLU A 447 -28.07 10.12 -32.60
CA GLU A 447 -26.72 9.80 -32.15
C GLU A 447 -26.67 9.37 -30.68
N VAL A 448 -25.67 8.55 -30.32
CA VAL A 448 -25.56 7.94 -28.97
C VAL A 448 -24.53 8.69 -28.13
N GLU A 449 -24.98 9.75 -27.48
CA GLU A 449 -24.16 10.56 -26.57
C GLU A 449 -23.80 9.79 -25.28
N LYS A 450 -22.51 9.80 -24.90
CA LYS A 450 -22.01 9.29 -23.62
C LYS A 450 -21.93 10.43 -22.60
N LYS A 451 -22.91 10.54 -21.71
CA LYS A 451 -22.87 11.48 -20.58
C LYS A 451 -22.10 10.89 -19.40
N ILE A 452 -21.07 11.60 -18.95
CA ILE A 452 -20.30 11.28 -17.73
C ILE A 452 -21.20 11.47 -16.49
N LEU A 453 -21.17 10.51 -15.56
CA LEU A 453 -21.95 10.55 -14.31
C LEU A 453 -21.10 10.80 -13.05
N HIS A 454 -19.80 10.50 -13.14
CA HIS A 454 -18.83 10.63 -12.05
C HIS A 454 -17.43 10.56 -12.64
N LYS A 455 -16.53 11.48 -12.29
CA LYS A 455 -15.13 11.45 -12.75
C LYS A 455 -14.32 10.40 -11.96
N VAL A 456 -13.31 9.82 -12.58
CA VAL A 456 -12.43 8.79 -11.99
C VAL A 456 -11.00 9.31 -11.98
N ALA A 457 -10.32 9.23 -10.83
CA ALA A 457 -8.91 9.56 -10.76
C ALA A 457 -8.06 8.56 -11.57
N PHE A 458 -7.17 9.06 -12.43
CA PHE A 458 -6.12 8.29 -13.08
C PHE A 458 -4.76 8.76 -12.52
N GLY A 459 -4.20 7.92 -11.66
CA GLY A 459 -2.86 8.07 -11.12
C GLY A 459 -1.78 7.67 -12.12
N GLY A 460 -0.61 8.29 -11.95
CA GLY A 460 0.62 7.86 -12.58
C GLY A 460 1.80 8.66 -12.05
N ASP A 461 2.98 8.32 -12.56
CA ASP A 461 4.19 9.08 -12.29
C ASP A 461 4.09 10.52 -12.89
N HIS A 462 4.93 11.50 -12.52
CA HIS A 462 4.82 12.87 -13.06
C HIS A 462 4.94 12.91 -14.59
N LEU A 463 5.70 12.02 -15.21
CA LEU A 463 5.80 11.94 -16.66
C LEU A 463 4.56 11.28 -17.26
N THR A 464 4.05 10.20 -16.67
CA THR A 464 2.75 9.62 -17.05
C THR A 464 1.66 10.69 -17.03
N VAL A 465 1.64 11.54 -16.00
CA VAL A 465 0.69 12.66 -15.89
C VAL A 465 0.98 13.78 -16.90
N GLU A 466 2.24 14.22 -17.08
CA GLU A 466 2.64 15.23 -18.08
C GLU A 466 2.23 14.83 -19.51
N ARG A 467 2.46 13.55 -19.85
CA ARG A 467 2.06 12.94 -21.13
C ARG A 467 0.55 12.79 -21.21
N GLY A 468 -0.10 12.45 -20.10
CA GLY A 468 -1.55 12.39 -19.99
C GLY A 468 -2.21 13.74 -20.25
N VAL A 469 -1.72 14.82 -19.62
CA VAL A 469 -2.20 16.20 -19.84
C VAL A 469 -2.03 16.58 -21.30
N SER A 470 -0.88 16.27 -21.90
CA SER A 470 -0.62 16.51 -23.32
C SER A 470 -1.57 15.74 -24.24
N ALA A 471 -1.94 14.50 -23.87
CA ALA A 471 -2.89 13.68 -24.61
C ALA A 471 -4.35 14.18 -24.45
N VAL A 472 -4.77 14.61 -23.26
CA VAL A 472 -6.09 15.23 -23.03
C VAL A 472 -6.21 16.54 -23.82
N ALA A 473 -5.19 17.40 -23.80
CA ALA A 473 -5.17 18.63 -24.57
C ALA A 473 -5.30 18.39 -26.09
N SER A 474 -4.81 17.24 -26.60
CA SER A 474 -4.91 16.89 -28.03
C SER A 474 -6.31 16.47 -28.51
N VAL A 475 -7.27 16.33 -27.60
CA VAL A 475 -8.69 16.01 -27.90
C VAL A 475 -9.66 17.01 -27.28
N ALA A 476 -9.18 18.16 -26.79
CA ALA A 476 -9.97 19.15 -26.07
C ALA A 476 -11.01 19.89 -26.94
N ASP A 477 -10.93 19.75 -28.27
CA ASP A 477 -11.82 20.34 -29.26
C ASP A 477 -12.95 19.39 -29.75
N SER A 478 -13.02 18.14 -29.28
CA SER A 478 -14.17 17.27 -29.57
C SER A 478 -15.47 17.82 -28.97
N ASP A 479 -16.58 17.67 -29.68
CA ASP A 479 -17.92 18.07 -29.23
C ASP A 479 -18.37 17.31 -27.96
N CYS A 480 -17.91 16.07 -27.75
CA CYS A 480 -18.38 15.21 -26.65
C CYS A 480 -17.47 15.25 -25.41
N PRO A 481 -17.99 15.57 -24.20
CA PRO A 481 -17.24 15.51 -22.93
C PRO A 481 -16.50 14.18 -22.68
N PHE A 482 -17.08 13.06 -23.11
CA PHE A 482 -16.44 11.76 -22.98
C PHE A 482 -15.22 11.61 -23.91
N GLU A 483 -15.29 12.12 -25.13
CA GLU A 483 -14.19 12.05 -26.09
C GLU A 483 -13.06 13.03 -25.75
N ARG A 484 -13.40 14.20 -25.19
CA ARG A 484 -12.46 15.13 -24.52
C ARG A 484 -11.79 14.55 -23.27
N LEU A 485 -12.11 13.32 -22.89
CA LEU A 485 -11.58 12.60 -21.71
C LEU A 485 -11.86 13.28 -20.36
N GLU A 486 -12.86 14.18 -20.27
CA GLU A 486 -13.23 14.89 -19.02
C GLU A 486 -13.65 13.96 -17.88
N GLY A 487 -13.92 12.69 -18.18
CA GLY A 487 -14.21 11.64 -17.22
C GLY A 487 -13.02 11.24 -16.34
N LEU A 488 -11.79 11.59 -16.74
CA LEU A 488 -10.56 11.25 -16.02
C LEU A 488 -9.97 12.48 -15.31
N ILE A 489 -9.68 12.34 -14.01
CA ILE A 489 -8.90 13.32 -13.25
C ILE A 489 -7.47 12.78 -13.18
N LEU A 490 -6.58 13.33 -14.00
CA LEU A 490 -5.15 13.01 -13.93
C LEU A 490 -4.59 13.49 -12.60
N LYS A 491 -3.90 12.62 -11.86
CA LYS A 491 -3.28 13.00 -10.57
C LYS A 491 -1.87 12.46 -10.44
N HIS A 492 -1.03 13.28 -9.80
CA HIS A 492 0.22 12.82 -9.22
C HIS A 492 -0.07 11.98 -7.98
N GLU A 493 0.95 11.27 -7.55
CA GLU A 493 0.96 10.33 -6.45
C GLU A 493 2.31 10.51 -5.71
N ASP A 494 2.60 10.14 -4.46
CA ASP A 494 3.77 10.63 -3.66
C ASP A 494 5.11 9.78 -3.39
N PHE A 495 5.51 8.81 -4.23
CA PHE A 495 6.47 7.66 -4.21
C PHE A 495 7.93 7.93 -4.45
N HIS A 496 8.29 7.71 -5.71
CA HIS A 496 9.52 8.14 -6.31
C HIS A 496 9.86 9.64 -6.07
N CYS A 497 9.03 10.46 -5.39
CA CYS A 497 9.39 11.78 -4.85
C CYS A 497 9.79 11.76 -3.36
N GLU A 498 9.34 10.80 -2.53
CA GLU A 498 10.16 10.35 -1.39
C GLU A 498 11.56 9.99 -1.92
N MET A 499 11.64 9.31 -3.07
CA MET A 499 12.91 8.97 -3.70
C MET A 499 13.65 10.20 -4.25
N ASN A 500 12.98 11.21 -4.81
CA ASN A 500 13.62 12.46 -5.27
C ASN A 500 14.10 13.34 -4.12
N VAL A 501 13.33 13.44 -3.03
CA VAL A 501 13.76 14.12 -1.79
C VAL A 501 14.95 13.40 -1.18
N LEU A 502 14.93 12.06 -1.15
CA LEU A 502 16.09 11.26 -0.71
C LEU A 502 17.28 11.40 -1.67
N GLN A 503 17.06 11.48 -2.98
CA GLN A 503 18.10 11.72 -3.98
C GLN A 503 18.70 13.13 -3.82
N MET A 504 17.88 14.16 -3.60
CA MET A 504 18.33 15.52 -3.30
C MET A 504 19.16 15.56 -2.02
N ILE A 505 18.72 14.89 -0.95
CA ILE A 505 19.47 14.70 0.30
C ILE A 505 20.84 14.04 0.04
N PHE A 506 20.90 13.02 -0.84
CA PHE A 506 22.14 12.34 -1.21
C PHE A 506 23.03 13.23 -2.10
N ASP A 507 22.47 13.86 -3.12
CA ASP A 507 23.18 14.77 -4.02
C ASP A 507 23.78 15.95 -3.26
N TYR A 508 23.14 16.40 -2.17
CA TYR A 508 23.65 17.44 -1.29
C TYR A 508 24.70 16.91 -0.29
N MET A 509 24.39 15.84 0.45
CA MET A 509 25.14 15.44 1.66
C MET A 509 25.95 14.13 1.55
N PHE A 510 25.75 13.29 0.54
CA PHE A 510 26.40 11.98 0.37
C PHE A 510 27.58 12.06 -0.62
N LYS A 511 28.68 12.70 -0.22
CA LYS A 511 29.88 12.87 -1.08
C LYS A 511 30.94 11.79 -0.80
N SER A 512 31.46 11.13 -1.84
CA SER A 512 32.51 10.11 -1.69
C SER A 512 33.83 10.65 -1.13
N SER A 513 34.12 11.93 -1.37
CA SER A 513 35.21 12.69 -0.74
C SER A 513 35.14 12.73 0.79
N SER A 514 33.95 12.59 1.38
CA SER A 514 33.73 12.63 2.83
C SER A 514 33.97 11.29 3.56
N ALA A 515 34.53 10.27 2.88
CA ALA A 515 34.75 8.95 3.49
C ALA A 515 35.59 8.94 4.79
N GLY A 516 36.48 9.93 4.98
CA GLY A 516 37.25 10.13 6.20
C GLY A 516 36.61 11.08 7.22
N ASP A 517 35.57 11.81 6.85
CA ASP A 517 34.89 12.79 7.71
C ASP A 517 33.85 12.09 8.59
N LEU A 518 34.17 11.91 9.87
CA LEU A 518 33.28 11.28 10.84
C LEU A 518 31.88 11.93 10.84
N GLY A 519 30.83 11.10 10.93
CA GLY A 519 29.44 11.56 11.03
C GLY A 519 28.75 11.81 9.68
N THR A 520 29.52 12.01 8.60
CA THR A 520 28.95 12.19 7.26
C THR A 520 28.27 10.91 6.73
N LEU A 521 27.29 11.05 5.85
CA LEU A 521 26.56 9.91 5.26
C LEU A 521 27.51 8.92 4.56
N TYR A 522 28.54 9.39 3.86
CA TYR A 522 29.45 8.47 3.17
C TYR A 522 30.36 7.72 4.15
N GLN A 523 30.89 8.40 5.16
CA GLN A 523 31.67 7.77 6.23
C GLN A 523 30.83 6.77 7.03
N LEU A 524 29.58 7.11 7.36
CA LEU A 524 28.66 6.21 8.08
C LEU A 524 28.25 5.00 7.24
N LYS A 525 28.03 5.15 5.91
CA LYS A 525 27.85 4.01 5.00
C LYS A 525 29.02 3.03 5.09
N CYS A 526 30.25 3.54 5.01
CA CYS A 526 31.46 2.74 5.11
C CYS A 526 31.58 2.05 6.48
N LYS A 527 31.36 2.79 7.58
CA LYS A 527 31.43 2.27 8.96
C LYS A 527 30.38 1.19 9.24
N LEU A 528 29.17 1.35 8.71
CA LEU A 528 28.05 0.40 8.83
C LEU A 528 28.07 -0.70 7.75
N ASN A 529 29.08 -0.74 6.87
CA ASN A 529 29.25 -1.73 5.81
C ASN A 529 28.00 -1.90 4.90
N LYS A 530 27.31 -0.79 4.61
CA LYS A 530 26.07 -0.80 3.80
C LYS A 530 26.39 -0.86 2.30
N LYS A 531 26.47 -2.07 1.78
CA LYS A 531 26.85 -2.36 0.37
C LYS A 531 25.74 -2.07 -0.64
N ASP A 532 24.50 -2.01 -0.16
CA ASP A 532 23.25 -1.72 -0.86
C ASP A 532 22.94 -0.22 -0.96
N VAL A 533 23.82 0.66 -0.49
CA VAL A 533 23.66 2.12 -0.59
C VAL A 533 24.43 2.66 -1.79
N THR A 534 23.75 3.28 -2.74
CA THR A 534 24.33 3.87 -3.96
C THR A 534 24.20 5.40 -3.98
N ASP A 535 25.01 6.04 -4.82
CA ASP A 535 24.90 7.46 -5.19
C ASP A 535 23.54 7.76 -5.84
N LYS A 536 23.10 6.88 -6.75
CA LYS A 536 21.77 6.93 -7.36
C LYS A 536 20.79 6.13 -6.50
N VAL A 537 19.93 6.81 -5.76
CA VAL A 537 18.90 6.25 -4.89
C VAL A 537 17.96 5.35 -5.69
N THR A 538 17.60 5.73 -6.92
CA THR A 538 16.75 4.94 -7.83
C THR A 538 17.25 3.53 -8.14
N LYS A 539 18.56 3.26 -8.01
CA LYS A 539 19.12 1.90 -8.20
C LYS A 539 18.93 0.98 -6.99
N SER A 540 18.70 1.54 -5.80
CA SER A 540 18.59 0.77 -4.57
C SER A 540 17.83 1.55 -3.49
N TYR A 541 16.58 1.92 -3.77
CA TYR A 541 15.79 2.80 -2.90
C TYR A 541 15.73 2.25 -1.47
N HIS A 542 15.31 0.99 -1.30
CA HIS A 542 15.20 0.38 0.02
C HIS A 542 16.53 0.28 0.79
N GLY A 543 17.67 0.16 0.10
CA GLY A 543 18.99 0.19 0.74
C GLY A 543 19.33 1.60 1.24
N CYS A 544 19.08 2.61 0.39
CA CYS A 544 19.34 4.02 0.68
C CYS A 544 18.40 4.58 1.76
N GLU A 545 17.09 4.30 1.69
CA GLU A 545 16.09 4.69 2.70
C GLU A 545 16.43 4.05 4.04
N ALA A 546 16.57 2.72 4.11
CA ALA A 546 16.82 2.04 5.37
C ALA A 546 18.15 2.48 6.01
N PHE A 547 19.16 2.81 5.21
CA PHE A 547 20.40 3.44 5.68
C PHE A 547 20.15 4.85 6.22
N PHE A 548 19.55 5.74 5.43
CA PHE A 548 19.33 7.14 5.83
C PHE A 548 18.43 7.24 7.08
N SER A 549 17.38 6.43 7.13
CA SER A 549 16.49 6.26 8.28
C SER A 549 17.24 5.75 9.53
N THR A 550 18.31 4.96 9.36
CA THR A 550 19.22 4.56 10.46
C THR A 550 20.13 5.69 10.91
N VAL A 551 20.65 6.50 9.98
CA VAL A 551 21.44 7.67 10.32
C VAL A 551 20.59 8.68 11.09
N LEU A 552 19.41 9.02 10.57
CA LEU A 552 18.47 9.96 11.20
C LEU A 552 18.07 9.54 12.62
N ASP A 553 17.79 8.25 12.85
CA ASP A 553 17.55 7.71 14.19
C ASP A 553 18.72 7.98 15.14
N GLY A 554 19.97 7.81 14.67
CA GLY A 554 21.17 8.01 15.46
C GLY A 554 21.46 9.49 15.74
N TYR A 555 21.22 10.36 14.75
CA TYR A 555 21.28 11.82 14.93
C TYR A 555 20.26 12.32 15.95
N ILE A 556 19.03 11.80 15.94
CA ILE A 556 17.98 12.19 16.90
C ILE A 556 18.27 11.63 18.30
N ALA A 557 18.76 10.39 18.42
CA ALA A 557 19.21 9.83 19.69
C ALA A 557 20.39 10.64 20.29
N TYR A 558 21.31 11.11 19.45
CA TYR A 558 22.41 11.97 19.88
C TYR A 558 21.93 13.39 20.26
N ALA A 559 20.96 13.97 19.53
CA ALA A 559 20.34 15.24 19.92
C ALA A 559 19.67 15.17 21.31
N ALA A 560 19.05 14.04 21.64
CA ALA A 560 18.51 13.80 22.98
C ALA A 560 19.59 13.70 24.05
N MET A 561 20.74 13.09 23.76
CA MET A 561 21.86 13.07 24.69
C MET A 561 22.36 14.47 25.03
N GLU A 562 22.55 15.33 24.03
CA GLU A 562 23.00 16.71 24.23
C GLU A 562 21.95 17.57 24.95
N TYR A 563 20.67 17.49 24.56
CA TYR A 563 19.58 18.26 25.20
C TYR A 563 19.35 17.86 26.67
N PHE A 564 19.18 16.56 26.92
CA PHE A 564 18.82 16.03 28.23
C PHE A 564 20.04 15.69 29.11
N GLY A 565 21.27 15.92 28.62
CA GLY A 565 22.51 15.66 29.36
C GLY A 565 22.74 14.18 29.68
N MET A 566 22.48 13.28 28.72
CA MET A 566 22.67 11.83 28.90
C MET A 566 24.05 11.40 28.39
N PRO A 567 24.89 10.72 29.18
CA PRO A 567 26.21 10.27 28.71
C PRO A 567 26.14 9.17 27.64
N SER A 568 25.06 8.38 27.64
CA SER A 568 24.70 7.42 26.59
C SER A 568 23.18 7.28 26.47
N PRO A 569 22.63 6.69 25.38
CA PRO A 569 21.18 6.45 25.26
C PRO A 569 20.60 5.49 26.31
N HIS A 570 21.45 4.77 27.04
CA HIS A 570 21.03 3.80 28.06
C HIS A 570 20.99 4.38 29.48
N GLU A 571 21.54 5.58 29.67
CA GLU A 571 21.59 6.26 30.97
C GLU A 571 20.39 7.20 31.19
N ASN A 572 20.29 7.75 32.40
CA ASN A 572 19.24 8.69 32.75
C ASN A 572 19.62 10.13 32.35
N PRO A 573 18.64 10.99 32.04
CA PRO A 573 18.87 12.41 31.79
C PRO A 573 19.30 13.15 33.06
N SER A 574 20.22 14.11 32.91
CA SER A 574 20.67 15.00 33.98
C SER A 574 20.14 16.43 33.83
N LYS A 575 19.56 16.77 32.67
CA LYS A 575 18.99 18.09 32.33
C LYS A 575 17.58 17.91 31.78
N SER A 576 16.75 18.94 31.92
CA SER A 576 15.41 19.03 31.30
C SER A 576 14.51 17.79 31.52
N ILE A 577 14.65 17.14 32.69
CA ILE A 577 14.08 15.81 32.97
C ILE A 577 12.54 15.88 32.90
N PRO A 578 11.88 15.13 32.00
CA PRO A 578 10.42 15.11 31.93
C PRO A 578 9.79 14.48 33.19
N SER A 579 8.92 15.24 33.86
CA SER A 579 8.14 14.77 35.01
C SER A 579 7.01 13.83 34.59
N ARG A 580 6.61 12.96 35.52
CA ARG A 580 5.47 12.04 35.39
C ARG A 580 4.35 12.32 36.39
N HIS A 581 4.45 13.40 37.16
CA HIS A 581 3.53 13.68 38.27
C HIS A 581 2.24 14.39 37.81
N THR A 582 1.11 13.79 38.21
CA THR A 582 -0.26 14.35 38.23
C THR A 582 -0.76 14.98 36.92
N GLY A 583 -1.28 14.12 36.03
CA GLY A 583 -2.37 14.49 35.11
C GLY A 583 -2.04 15.37 33.90
N SER A 584 -0.77 15.72 33.66
CA SER A 584 -0.37 16.50 32.50
C SER A 584 0.73 15.79 31.69
N ASP A 585 0.29 14.91 30.78
CA ASP A 585 1.16 14.25 29.79
C ASP A 585 1.90 15.25 28.88
N ALA A 586 1.46 16.50 28.85
CA ALA A 586 2.03 17.59 28.08
C ALA A 586 3.50 17.92 28.45
N HIS A 587 3.98 17.62 29.66
CA HIS A 587 5.37 17.98 30.02
C HIS A 587 6.41 17.20 29.20
N PHE A 588 6.15 15.94 28.86
CA PHE A 588 7.06 15.17 28.00
C PHE A 588 7.15 15.77 26.61
N PHE A 589 6.01 15.96 25.94
CA PHE A 589 5.96 16.57 24.61
C PHE A 589 6.47 18.02 24.58
N LYS A 590 6.32 18.78 25.68
CA LYS A 590 6.88 20.13 25.83
C LYS A 590 8.41 20.14 25.82
N GLU A 591 9.06 19.24 26.55
CA GLU A 591 10.53 19.16 26.56
C GLU A 591 11.08 18.59 25.25
N VAL A 592 10.40 17.62 24.63
CA VAL A 592 10.73 17.18 23.27
C VAL A 592 10.56 18.33 22.27
N GLY A 593 9.52 19.15 22.41
CA GLY A 593 9.31 20.34 21.58
C GLY A 593 10.44 21.35 21.68
N LYS A 594 10.92 21.65 22.88
CA LYS A 594 12.11 22.52 23.06
C LYS A 594 13.37 21.91 22.43
N MET A 595 13.55 20.59 22.49
CA MET A 595 14.66 19.92 21.80
C MET A 595 14.54 20.06 20.28
N VAL A 596 13.33 19.90 19.73
CA VAL A 596 13.03 20.16 18.31
C VAL A 596 13.38 21.61 17.96
N ASP A 597 12.92 22.59 18.73
CA ASP A 597 13.24 24.01 18.51
C ASP A 597 14.75 24.31 18.58
N THR A 598 15.49 23.60 19.44
CA THR A 598 16.92 23.84 19.67
C THR A 598 17.80 23.26 18.56
N PHE A 599 17.50 22.04 18.10
CA PHE A 599 18.40 21.32 17.18
C PHE A 599 17.85 21.12 15.76
N ILE A 600 16.53 21.25 15.55
CA ILE A 600 15.84 20.86 14.29
C ILE A 600 15.14 22.04 13.64
N LEU A 601 14.36 22.82 14.40
CA LEU A 601 13.63 24.02 13.96
C LEU A 601 14.22 25.26 14.64
N GLN A 602 15.52 25.46 14.42
CA GLN A 602 16.23 26.62 14.96
C GLN A 602 15.56 27.91 14.50
N LYS A 603 15.55 28.93 15.35
CA LYS A 603 14.98 30.26 15.06
C LYS A 603 15.85 31.04 14.06
N VAL A 604 15.99 30.52 12.85
CA VAL A 604 16.72 31.18 11.78
C VAL A 604 15.77 32.23 11.18
N GLN A 605 16.24 33.49 11.10
CA GLN A 605 15.46 34.64 10.61
C GLN A 605 14.82 34.52 9.20
N PRO A 606 15.29 33.68 8.25
CA PRO A 606 14.68 33.58 6.91
C PRO A 606 13.19 33.28 6.92
N GLU A 607 12.66 32.54 7.88
CA GLU A 607 11.27 32.06 7.87
C GLU A 607 10.24 33.18 8.13
N THR A 608 10.63 34.24 8.85
CA THR A 608 9.81 35.45 9.01
C THR A 608 9.97 36.39 7.81
N LEU A 609 11.20 36.55 7.31
CA LEU A 609 11.49 37.34 6.10
C LEU A 609 10.80 36.76 4.85
N LEU A 610 10.74 35.43 4.73
CA LEU A 610 9.98 34.66 3.74
C LEU A 610 8.53 35.14 3.63
N LEU A 611 7.86 35.31 4.78
CA LEU A 611 6.46 35.71 4.86
C LEU A 611 6.27 37.21 4.64
N GLU A 612 7.20 38.04 5.14
CA GLU A 612 7.18 39.49 4.94
C GLU A 612 7.44 39.87 3.48
N ASP A 613 8.43 39.26 2.82
CA ASP A 613 8.74 39.49 1.40
C ASP A 613 7.66 38.93 0.48
N ALA A 614 7.09 37.75 0.77
CA ALA A 614 5.94 37.22 0.03
C ALA A 614 4.64 38.04 0.23
N SER A 615 4.63 38.94 1.23
CA SER A 615 3.53 39.89 1.49
C SER A 615 3.78 41.28 0.86
N ARG A 616 4.96 41.54 0.27
CA ARG A 616 5.22 42.79 -0.45
C ARG A 616 4.41 42.78 -1.75
N LYS A 617 3.51 43.78 -1.88
CA LYS A 617 2.51 43.87 -2.93
C LYS A 617 3.09 43.68 -4.34
N GLU A 618 2.31 42.99 -5.17
CA GLU A 618 2.49 42.94 -6.63
C GLU A 618 2.49 44.36 -7.21
N THR A 619 3.67 44.94 -7.43
CA THR A 619 3.80 46.12 -8.28
C THR A 619 3.56 45.69 -9.73
N THR A 620 2.51 46.27 -10.31
CA THR A 620 1.96 45.99 -11.65
C THR A 620 3.04 45.77 -12.71
N GLU A 621 2.87 44.73 -13.54
CA GLU A 621 3.85 44.34 -14.57
C GLU A 621 4.14 45.47 -15.58
N GLN A 622 5.23 46.21 -15.36
CA GLN A 622 6.03 46.71 -16.48
C GLN A 622 7.07 45.64 -16.81
N LYS A 623 7.00 45.07 -18.02
CA LYS A 623 8.06 44.21 -18.55
C LYS A 623 9.40 44.96 -18.41
N PRO A 624 10.42 44.42 -17.73
CA PRO A 624 11.66 45.14 -17.52
C PRO A 624 12.34 45.41 -18.86
N CYS A 625 12.29 46.67 -19.28
CA CYS A 625 12.82 47.16 -20.54
C CYS A 625 14.24 47.67 -20.31
N TYR A 626 15.23 46.79 -20.45
CA TYR A 626 16.62 47.10 -20.18
C TYR A 626 17.21 47.93 -21.33
N ARG A 627 17.20 49.26 -21.20
CA ARG A 627 17.92 50.17 -22.11
C ARG A 627 19.43 49.98 -21.96
N CYS A 628 20.14 50.11 -23.07
CA CYS A 628 21.59 50.20 -23.10
C CYS A 628 22.07 51.37 -22.24
N ARG A 629 23.11 51.14 -21.42
CA ARG A 629 23.69 52.11 -20.49
C ARG A 629 24.73 53.04 -21.15
N TYR A 630 25.13 52.75 -22.39
CA TYR A 630 26.10 53.59 -23.11
C TYR A 630 25.46 54.93 -23.55
N PRO A 631 26.09 56.10 -23.26
CA PRO A 631 25.56 57.39 -23.67
C PRO A 631 25.33 57.49 -25.18
N GLY A 632 24.11 57.82 -25.59
CA GLY A 632 23.72 57.90 -27.00
C GLY A 632 23.29 56.58 -27.65
N CYS A 633 23.11 55.50 -26.88
CA CYS A 633 22.54 54.25 -27.39
C CYS A 633 21.09 54.03 -26.94
N ASP A 634 20.16 54.06 -27.89
CA ASP A 634 18.71 53.96 -27.62
C ASP A 634 18.15 52.52 -27.65
N ARG A 635 19.02 51.51 -27.78
CA ARG A 635 18.59 50.10 -27.87
C ARG A 635 18.09 49.58 -26.53
N THR A 636 16.99 48.84 -26.58
CA THR A 636 16.30 48.23 -25.43
C THR A 636 16.16 46.73 -25.58
N TYR A 637 16.22 46.01 -24.46
CA TYR A 637 16.24 44.55 -24.42
C TYR A 637 15.27 44.01 -23.36
N ILE A 638 14.62 42.87 -23.66
CA ILE A 638 13.69 42.18 -22.74
C ILE A 638 14.45 41.36 -21.67
N HIS A 639 15.70 41.00 -21.95
CA HIS A 639 16.55 40.23 -21.04
C HIS A 639 17.84 40.99 -20.77
N GLU A 640 18.22 41.10 -19.50
CA GLU A 640 19.44 41.76 -19.04
C GLU A 640 20.69 41.24 -19.77
N LYS A 641 20.87 39.92 -19.82
CA LYS A 641 21.99 39.27 -20.51
C LYS A 641 22.07 39.57 -22.02
N ARG A 642 20.97 40.02 -22.67
CA ARG A 642 20.99 40.51 -24.06
C ARG A 642 21.46 41.97 -24.15
N ARG A 643 21.11 42.83 -23.16
CA ARG A 643 21.69 44.17 -22.99
C ARG A 643 23.20 44.05 -22.77
N ASP A 644 23.63 43.22 -21.84
CA ASP A 644 25.05 43.09 -21.48
C ASP A 644 25.90 42.57 -22.64
N ASN A 645 25.40 41.58 -23.38
CA ASN A 645 26.06 41.11 -24.60
C ASN A 645 26.14 42.20 -25.68
N HIS A 646 25.15 43.09 -25.79
CA HIS A 646 25.22 44.25 -26.70
C HIS A 646 26.22 45.30 -26.21
N GLU A 647 26.20 45.64 -24.92
CA GLU A 647 27.13 46.60 -24.31
C GLU A 647 28.59 46.16 -24.45
N LEU A 648 28.87 44.88 -24.24
CA LEU A 648 30.19 44.30 -24.44
C LEU A 648 30.60 44.26 -25.92
N SER A 649 29.73 43.76 -26.82
CA SER A 649 30.07 43.55 -28.23
C SER A 649 30.06 44.81 -29.10
N SER A 650 29.27 45.83 -28.73
CA SER A 650 29.04 47.03 -29.55
C SER A 650 29.68 48.28 -28.95
N HIS A 651 29.87 48.35 -27.63
CA HIS A 651 30.41 49.52 -26.93
C HIS A 651 31.69 49.20 -26.13
N GLY A 652 32.15 47.95 -26.12
CA GLY A 652 33.34 47.52 -25.37
C GLY A 652 33.19 47.63 -23.84
N MET A 653 31.98 47.84 -23.33
CA MET A 653 31.74 48.06 -21.91
C MET A 653 31.89 46.76 -21.12
N MET A 654 32.97 46.63 -20.36
CA MET A 654 33.04 45.68 -19.24
C MET A 654 32.58 46.36 -17.95
N ILE A 655 31.32 46.14 -17.59
CA ILE A 655 30.85 46.43 -16.23
C ILE A 655 31.16 45.22 -15.37
N GLN A 656 32.06 45.38 -14.38
CA GLN A 656 32.13 44.44 -13.27
C GLN A 656 30.78 44.47 -12.55
N GLU A 657 30.13 43.32 -12.45
CA GLU A 657 28.88 43.22 -11.71
C GLU A 657 29.12 43.65 -10.27
N HIS A 658 28.55 44.79 -9.87
CA HIS A 658 28.27 45.03 -8.47
C HIS A 658 27.06 44.18 -8.09
N ILE A 659 27.26 42.86 -8.05
CA ILE A 659 26.32 41.94 -7.43
C ILE A 659 26.10 42.48 -6.02
N PRO A 660 24.89 42.89 -5.61
CA PRO A 660 24.65 43.16 -4.20
C PRO A 660 24.94 41.84 -3.49
N VAL A 661 25.84 41.84 -2.50
CA VAL A 661 26.33 40.60 -1.87
C VAL A 661 25.18 39.91 -1.13
N ARG A 662 24.44 39.10 -1.88
CA ARG A 662 23.41 38.14 -1.48
C ARG A 662 23.95 36.70 -1.52
N SER A 663 25.26 36.54 -1.64
CA SER A 663 25.89 35.31 -1.18
C SER A 663 25.47 35.10 0.28
N PRO A 664 25.02 33.89 0.68
CA PRO A 664 24.88 33.59 2.11
C PRO A 664 26.21 33.93 2.82
N PRO A 665 26.17 34.41 4.07
CA PRO A 665 27.36 34.88 4.79
C PRO A 665 28.48 33.85 4.66
N ASN A 666 29.68 34.29 4.25
CA ASN A 666 30.77 33.39 3.85
C ASN A 666 30.96 32.28 4.90
N PRO A 667 30.54 31.04 4.61
CA PRO A 667 30.34 30.04 5.66
C PRO A 667 31.67 29.43 6.14
N GLN A 668 32.81 29.98 5.70
CA GLN A 668 34.15 29.75 6.27
C GLN A 668 34.24 30.09 7.78
N ASN A 669 33.38 30.97 8.30
CA ASN A 669 33.36 31.33 9.73
C ASN A 669 32.29 30.56 10.54
N GLU A 670 31.39 29.83 9.89
CA GLU A 670 30.35 29.02 10.53
C GLU A 670 30.88 27.66 11.02
N ASP A 671 30.05 26.89 11.72
CA ASP A 671 30.34 25.50 12.05
C ASP A 671 29.71 24.57 11.00
N GLY A 672 30.49 24.22 9.97
CA GLY A 672 30.08 23.32 8.91
C GLY A 672 29.80 21.88 9.37
N ILE A 673 30.23 21.46 10.56
CA ILE A 673 29.88 20.14 11.14
C ILE A 673 28.49 20.23 11.78
N PHE A 674 28.24 21.28 12.57
CA PHE A 674 26.93 21.55 13.15
C PHE A 674 25.86 21.81 12.09
N ASN A 675 26.18 22.61 11.06
CA ASN A 675 25.29 22.85 9.94
C ASN A 675 24.96 21.55 9.19
N TYR A 676 25.95 20.66 8.96
CA TYR A 676 25.69 19.34 8.36
C TYR A 676 24.74 18.51 9.22
N ALA A 677 24.97 18.47 10.54
CA ALA A 677 24.12 17.74 11.47
C ALA A 677 22.69 18.27 11.52
N HIS A 678 22.52 19.59 11.51
CA HIS A 678 21.23 20.26 11.43
C HIS A 678 20.48 19.95 10.12
N ASN A 679 21.18 19.95 8.98
CA ASN A 679 20.61 19.58 7.68
C ASN A 679 20.11 18.12 7.66
N ILE A 680 20.89 17.18 8.21
CA ILE A 680 20.48 15.78 8.36
C ILE A 680 19.18 15.68 9.19
N LEU A 681 19.08 16.44 10.28
CA LEU A 681 17.90 16.47 11.14
C LEU A 681 16.69 17.12 10.47
N LYS A 682 16.81 18.34 9.93
CA LYS A 682 15.71 19.12 9.33
C LYS A 682 15.16 18.44 8.07
N SER A 683 16.01 18.15 7.08
CA SER A 683 15.58 17.47 5.84
C SER A 683 15.18 16.01 6.09
N GLY A 684 15.82 15.34 7.05
CA GLY A 684 15.49 13.96 7.39
C GLY A 684 14.13 13.80 8.06
N LEU A 685 13.78 14.68 9.01
CA LEU A 685 12.46 14.68 9.62
C LEU A 685 11.36 15.09 8.64
N LEU A 686 11.63 16.04 7.73
CA LEU A 686 10.68 16.42 6.68
C LEU A 686 10.37 15.24 5.75
N LEU A 687 11.39 14.50 5.28
CA LEU A 687 11.19 13.28 4.48
C LEU A 687 10.43 12.20 5.28
N ARG A 688 10.78 12.02 6.56
CA ARG A 688 10.14 11.02 7.43
C ARG A 688 8.68 11.35 7.68
N ASP A 689 8.32 12.62 7.80
CA ASP A 689 6.95 13.06 7.97
C ASP A 689 6.13 12.87 6.70
N PHE A 690 6.71 13.18 5.54
CA PHE A 690 6.11 12.89 4.23
C PHE A 690 5.77 11.40 4.08
N GLN A 691 6.76 10.53 4.31
CA GLN A 691 6.60 9.06 4.28
C GLN A 691 5.53 8.55 5.25
N ASP A 692 5.45 9.12 6.46
CA ASP A 692 4.46 8.74 7.47
C ASP A 692 3.06 9.22 7.08
N ALA A 693 2.93 10.42 6.50
CA ALA A 693 1.67 10.98 5.98
C ALA A 693 1.10 10.17 4.80
N ILE A 694 1.94 9.80 3.83
CA ILE A 694 1.56 8.99 2.66
C ILE A 694 1.06 7.61 3.10
N LYS A 695 1.80 6.98 4.03
CA LYS A 695 1.46 5.68 4.59
C LYS A 695 0.17 5.70 5.43
N GLU A 696 -0.13 6.82 6.08
CA GLU A 696 -1.37 7.03 6.83
C GLU A 696 -2.54 7.49 5.95
N GLY A 697 -2.24 8.03 4.76
CA GLY A 697 -3.23 8.57 3.84
C GLY A 697 -3.78 9.92 4.30
N ASP A 698 -2.94 10.75 4.91
CA ASP A 698 -3.29 12.06 5.42
C ASP A 698 -3.05 13.16 4.37
N GLY A 699 -3.99 13.30 3.44
CA GLY A 699 -3.90 14.24 2.32
C GLY A 699 -3.69 15.70 2.74
N ALA A 700 -4.29 16.13 3.85
CA ALA A 700 -4.13 17.50 4.36
C ALA A 700 -2.71 17.77 4.89
N ARG A 701 -2.03 16.73 5.39
CA ARG A 701 -0.62 16.78 5.83
C ARG A 701 0.34 16.71 4.66
N ILE A 702 0.05 15.85 3.69
CA ILE A 702 0.77 15.80 2.40
C ILE A 702 0.77 17.18 1.72
N GLU A 703 -0.39 17.86 1.67
CA GLU A 703 -0.54 19.18 1.04
C GLU A 703 0.42 20.25 1.61
N TYR A 704 0.46 20.46 2.94
CA TYR A 704 1.38 21.46 3.49
C TYR A 704 2.84 21.00 3.46
N ILE A 705 3.14 19.70 3.57
CA ILE A 705 4.50 19.18 3.38
C ILE A 705 5.01 19.49 1.97
N TRP A 706 4.17 19.37 0.94
CA TRP A 706 4.53 19.77 -0.43
C TRP A 706 4.98 21.23 -0.55
N LYS A 707 4.40 22.16 0.23
CA LYS A 707 4.86 23.56 0.28
C LYS A 707 6.28 23.70 0.83
N PHE A 708 6.63 22.94 1.88
CA PHE A 708 8.00 22.89 2.40
C PHE A 708 8.98 22.26 1.41
N LEU A 709 8.58 21.16 0.75
CA LEU A 709 9.41 20.50 -0.27
C LEU A 709 9.65 21.39 -1.49
N THR A 710 8.66 22.19 -1.90
CA THR A 710 8.77 23.15 -3.01
C THR A 710 9.92 24.15 -2.83
N LEU A 711 10.22 24.58 -1.59
CA LEU A 711 11.35 25.45 -1.29
C LEU A 711 12.73 24.78 -1.41
N LEU A 712 12.78 23.45 -1.34
CA LEU A 712 14.02 22.67 -1.44
C LEU A 712 14.32 22.24 -2.89
N PHE A 713 13.29 22.12 -3.73
CA PHE A 713 13.44 21.77 -5.15
C PHE A 713 13.92 22.96 -6.01
N LYS A 714 15.24 23.16 -6.13
CA LYS A 714 15.78 23.94 -7.26
C LYS A 714 15.66 23.12 -8.55
N GLY A 715 14.89 23.63 -9.51
CA GLY A 715 14.41 22.89 -10.68
C GLY A 715 15.51 22.26 -11.56
N GLY A 716 15.45 20.94 -11.69
CA GLY A 716 16.20 20.14 -12.66
C GLY A 716 15.34 18.96 -13.13
N VAL A 717 15.52 18.54 -14.38
CA VAL A 717 14.66 17.51 -15.02
C VAL A 717 14.99 16.12 -14.49
N GLY A 718 14.04 15.43 -13.83
CA GLY A 718 14.27 14.01 -13.48
C GLY A 718 13.34 13.32 -12.47
N ARG A 719 12.09 13.05 -12.88
CA ARG A 719 11.30 11.82 -12.57
C ARG A 719 11.16 11.34 -11.10
N ASN A 720 9.94 11.47 -10.56
CA ASN A 720 9.27 10.30 -9.94
C ASN A 720 8.13 10.66 -8.95
N VAL A 721 7.01 9.91 -8.88
CA VAL A 721 5.94 10.03 -7.85
C VAL A 721 5.29 8.63 -7.37
N ALA A 722 4.10 8.44 -6.69
CA ALA A 722 3.56 7.22 -5.89
C ALA A 722 2.41 6.42 -6.55
N ILE A 723 1.65 5.66 -5.70
CA ILE A 723 0.84 4.46 -5.83
C ILE A 723 1.57 3.40 -6.67
N ASP A 724 2.45 3.84 -7.55
CA ASP A 724 3.79 3.37 -7.93
C ASP A 724 4.41 2.38 -6.98
N GLN A 725 4.40 2.54 -5.65
CA GLN A 725 4.95 1.45 -4.82
C GLN A 725 4.07 0.19 -4.88
N VAL A 726 2.74 0.33 -4.89
CA VAL A 726 1.79 -0.76 -5.11
C VAL A 726 1.83 -1.23 -6.58
N MET A 727 2.05 -0.30 -7.51
CA MET A 727 2.22 -0.58 -8.93
C MET A 727 3.50 -1.37 -9.20
N GLU A 728 4.62 -1.01 -8.60
CA GLU A 728 5.92 -1.68 -8.63
C GLU A 728 5.82 -3.06 -8.00
N HIS A 729 5.11 -3.20 -6.87
CA HIS A 729 4.77 -4.51 -6.32
C HIS A 729 3.97 -5.37 -7.32
N ASN A 730 2.99 -4.78 -8.03
CA ASN A 730 2.23 -5.48 -9.06
C ASN A 730 3.07 -5.81 -10.31
N ILE A 731 3.91 -4.89 -10.77
CA ILE A 731 4.88 -5.08 -11.86
C ILE A 731 5.85 -6.20 -11.50
N ARG A 732 6.34 -6.26 -10.26
CA ARG A 732 7.22 -7.33 -9.77
C ARG A 732 6.50 -8.68 -9.73
N GLU A 733 5.27 -8.73 -9.22
CA GLU A 733 4.43 -9.95 -9.19
C GLU A 733 4.11 -10.44 -10.61
N THR A 734 3.80 -9.53 -11.54
CA THR A 734 3.61 -9.82 -12.97
C THR A 734 4.90 -10.33 -13.61
N LYS A 735 6.04 -9.66 -13.38
CA LYS A 735 7.36 -10.10 -13.85
C LYS A 735 7.72 -11.48 -13.30
N ASP A 736 7.41 -11.79 -12.04
CA ASP A 736 7.64 -13.12 -11.45
C ASP A 736 6.88 -14.25 -12.17
N LEU A 737 5.62 -14.02 -12.56
CA LEU A 737 4.82 -14.95 -13.34
C LEU A 737 5.34 -15.10 -14.78
N MET A 738 5.73 -14.00 -15.42
CA MET A 738 6.37 -14.00 -16.75
C MET A 738 7.69 -14.79 -16.75
N PHE A 739 8.55 -14.57 -15.75
CA PHE A 739 9.79 -15.35 -15.57
C PHE A 739 9.52 -16.83 -15.32
N ALA A 740 8.47 -17.18 -14.57
CA ALA A 740 8.08 -18.57 -14.35
C ALA A 740 7.62 -19.26 -15.66
N HIS A 741 7.07 -18.54 -16.63
CA HIS A 741 6.72 -19.07 -17.97
C HIS A 741 7.98 -19.43 -18.79
N GLY A 742 8.92 -18.50 -18.91
CA GLY A 742 10.20 -18.68 -19.61
C GLY A 742 10.17 -18.28 -21.09
N ALA A 743 11.07 -18.87 -21.89
CA ALA A 743 11.44 -18.42 -23.25
C ALA A 743 10.33 -18.42 -24.34
N ASN A 744 9.09 -18.79 -24.02
CA ASN A 744 7.95 -18.78 -24.93
C ASN A 744 6.95 -17.66 -24.58
N LEU A 745 7.45 -16.55 -24.02
CA LEU A 745 6.65 -15.40 -23.61
C LEU A 745 6.24 -14.56 -24.82
N THR A 746 4.95 -14.37 -25.00
CA THR A 746 4.31 -13.46 -25.96
C THR A 746 3.46 -12.42 -25.22
N PHE A 747 3.10 -11.31 -25.87
CA PHE A 747 2.20 -10.30 -25.28
C PHE A 747 0.92 -10.92 -24.71
N HIS A 748 0.21 -11.75 -25.49
CA HIS A 748 -0.98 -12.47 -25.04
C HIS A 748 -0.74 -13.23 -23.73
N SER A 749 0.33 -14.03 -23.66
CA SER A 749 0.64 -14.79 -22.45
C SER A 749 1.00 -13.90 -21.26
N ALA A 750 1.68 -12.77 -21.48
CA ALA A 750 2.00 -11.82 -20.42
C ALA A 750 0.76 -11.09 -19.90
N GLN A 751 -0.16 -10.71 -20.80
CA GLN A 751 -1.45 -10.11 -20.45
C GLN A 751 -2.29 -11.08 -19.61
N GLU A 752 -2.32 -12.38 -19.95
CA GLU A 752 -2.92 -13.44 -19.12
C GLU A 752 -2.27 -13.53 -17.73
N TYR A 753 -0.93 -13.44 -17.64
CA TYR A 753 -0.22 -13.47 -16.35
C TYR A 753 -0.50 -12.26 -15.47
N SER A 754 -0.47 -11.03 -16.02
CA SER A 754 -0.78 -9.80 -15.26
C SER A 754 -2.20 -9.84 -14.69
N ARG A 755 -3.21 -10.15 -15.53
CA ARG A 755 -4.62 -10.27 -15.12
C ARG A 755 -4.87 -11.32 -14.05
N ALA A 756 -4.14 -12.43 -14.08
CA ALA A 756 -4.29 -13.52 -13.10
C ALA A 756 -3.52 -13.30 -11.79
N ALA A 757 -2.65 -12.29 -11.68
CA ALA A 757 -1.67 -12.18 -10.59
C ALA A 757 -2.30 -12.18 -9.18
N SER A 758 -3.35 -11.39 -8.97
CA SER A 758 -4.08 -11.34 -7.70
C SER A 758 -4.75 -12.67 -7.36
N VAL A 759 -5.41 -13.31 -8.33
CA VAL A 759 -6.12 -14.59 -8.14
C VAL A 759 -5.16 -15.71 -7.76
N ILE A 760 -3.99 -15.77 -8.42
CA ILE A 760 -2.96 -16.75 -8.10
C ILE A 760 -2.35 -16.50 -6.71
N LYS A 761 -2.14 -15.23 -6.32
CA LYS A 761 -1.66 -14.84 -4.99
C LYS A 761 -2.65 -15.16 -3.88
N ASP A 762 -3.95 -14.99 -4.10
CA ASP A 762 -5.00 -15.34 -3.15
C ASP A 762 -5.08 -16.87 -2.95
N ILE A 763 -5.02 -17.64 -4.04
CA ILE A 763 -4.94 -19.11 -3.99
C ILE A 763 -3.67 -19.56 -3.25
N ALA A 764 -2.56 -18.83 -3.42
CA ALA A 764 -1.29 -19.08 -2.73
C ALA A 764 -1.41 -18.83 -1.21
N ALA A 765 -1.89 -17.66 -0.81
CA ALA A 765 -2.04 -17.30 0.59
C ALA A 765 -3.03 -18.21 1.33
N HIS A 766 -4.11 -18.61 0.67
CA HIS A 766 -5.14 -19.46 1.29
C HIS A 766 -4.65 -20.89 1.53
N PHE A 767 -4.00 -21.55 0.56
CA PHE A 767 -3.50 -22.91 0.81
C PHE A 767 -2.26 -22.90 1.71
N ASP A 768 -1.42 -21.86 1.74
CA ASP A 768 -0.40 -21.72 2.80
C ASP A 768 -1.05 -21.73 4.20
N CYS A 769 -2.15 -20.98 4.37
CA CYS A 769 -2.94 -20.96 5.61
C CYS A 769 -3.53 -22.35 5.95
N GLU A 770 -4.23 -23.00 5.02
CA GLU A 770 -4.82 -24.34 5.22
C GLU A 770 -3.78 -25.44 5.50
N ASN A 771 -2.56 -25.30 4.98
CA ASN A 771 -1.46 -26.26 5.21
C ASN A 771 -0.58 -25.90 6.41
N LYS A 772 -0.79 -24.74 7.04
CA LYS A 772 0.11 -24.16 8.05
C LYS A 772 1.55 -24.06 7.56
N VAL A 773 1.73 -23.71 6.28
CA VAL A 773 3.04 -23.29 5.77
C VAL A 773 3.38 -22.01 6.50
N CYS A 774 4.27 -22.09 7.49
CA CYS A 774 4.94 -20.89 7.95
C CYS A 774 5.61 -20.28 6.72
N LYS A 775 5.25 -19.03 6.39
CA LYS A 775 6.13 -18.25 5.51
C LYS A 775 7.53 -18.39 6.10
N GLU A 776 8.48 -18.86 5.30
CA GLU A 776 9.86 -18.49 5.52
C GLU A 776 9.86 -16.97 5.38
N SER A 777 9.63 -16.28 6.50
CA SER A 777 10.09 -14.93 6.60
C SER A 777 11.59 -15.04 6.36
N SER A 778 12.03 -14.54 5.21
CA SER A 778 13.02 -13.49 5.27
C SER A 778 12.53 -12.51 6.35
N LYS A 779 12.89 -12.81 7.59
CA LYS A 779 13.27 -11.77 8.51
C LYS A 779 14.40 -11.11 7.73
N HIS A 780 14.10 -10.04 7.01
CA HIS A 780 15.02 -8.91 6.95
C HIS A 780 15.53 -8.84 8.39
N LYS A 781 16.80 -9.24 8.61
CA LYS A 781 17.35 -9.37 9.96
C LYS A 781 16.97 -8.07 10.63
N ARG A 782 16.10 -8.12 11.66
CA ARG A 782 15.50 -6.90 12.22
C ARG A 782 16.68 -5.97 12.46
N LYS A 783 16.63 -4.79 11.83
CA LYS A 783 17.68 -3.77 11.87
C LYS A 783 18.25 -3.79 13.27
N THR A 784 19.51 -4.21 13.39
CA THR A 784 20.17 -4.31 14.69
C THR A 784 20.27 -2.88 15.19
N ASP A 785 19.59 -2.58 16.30
CA ASP A 785 19.57 -1.23 16.85
C ASP A 785 21.00 -0.75 17.19
N GLU A 786 21.96 -1.68 17.34
CA GLU A 786 23.42 -1.49 17.24
C GLU A 786 23.88 -0.47 16.19
N ASP A 787 23.33 -0.50 14.96
CA ASP A 787 23.74 0.42 13.89
C ASP A 787 23.46 1.89 14.27
N VAL A 788 22.39 2.13 15.03
CA VAL A 788 22.00 3.46 15.52
C VAL A 788 22.97 3.91 16.61
N PHE A 789 23.38 3.02 17.51
CA PHE A 789 24.39 3.33 18.53
C PHE A 789 25.78 3.57 17.93
N ILE A 790 26.14 2.85 16.86
CA ILE A 790 27.38 3.11 16.09
C ILE A 790 27.37 4.51 15.45
N VAL A 791 26.22 5.04 15.03
CA VAL A 791 26.06 6.43 14.58
C VAL A 791 26.25 7.39 15.75
N VAL A 792 25.53 7.20 16.86
CA VAL A 792 25.65 8.03 18.10
C VAL A 792 27.11 8.15 18.56
N ASP A 793 27.82 7.02 18.68
CA ASP A 793 29.25 6.99 19.06
C ASP A 793 30.18 7.67 18.05
N THR A 794 29.74 7.87 16.81
CA THR A 794 30.48 8.63 15.80
C THR A 794 30.29 10.13 16.00
N LEU A 795 29.04 10.56 16.22
CA LEU A 795 28.69 11.97 16.40
C LEU A 795 29.23 12.54 17.70
N LYS A 796 29.20 11.75 18.79
CA LYS A 796 29.79 12.11 20.08
C LYS A 796 31.28 12.40 20.00
N LYS A 797 32.04 11.71 19.14
CA LYS A 797 33.49 11.92 18.95
C LYS A 797 33.85 13.26 18.30
N ILE A 798 32.89 13.90 17.65
CA ILE A 798 33.09 15.18 16.96
C ILE A 798 32.20 16.29 17.53
N GLU A 799 31.52 16.07 18.67
CA GLU A 799 30.58 17.03 19.26
C GLU A 799 29.62 17.64 18.21
N ALA A 800 28.98 16.79 17.41
CA ALA A 800 28.32 17.19 16.15
C ALA A 800 27.16 18.19 16.32
N LEU A 801 26.58 18.29 17.52
CA LEU A 801 25.44 19.17 17.83
C LEU A 801 25.80 20.27 18.83
N LYS A 802 27.10 20.56 19.01
CA LYS A 802 27.60 21.69 19.78
C LYS A 802 28.26 22.67 18.82
N GLU A 803 27.75 23.89 18.77
CA GLU A 803 28.20 24.91 17.82
C GLU A 803 29.60 25.44 18.20
N ILE A 804 30.59 25.19 17.34
CA ILE A 804 32.00 25.53 17.50
C ILE A 804 32.49 26.12 16.16
N SER A 805 32.73 27.43 16.14
CA SER A 805 33.09 28.19 14.93
C SER A 805 34.34 27.65 14.21
N GLY A 806 34.30 27.67 12.87
CA GLY A 806 35.44 27.35 12.01
C GLY A 806 35.67 25.85 11.73
N ARG A 807 34.80 24.97 12.22
CA ARG A 807 34.85 23.53 11.88
C ARG A 807 34.23 23.26 10.51
N THR A 808 34.77 22.29 9.78
CA THR A 808 34.21 21.84 8.49
C THR A 808 34.60 20.39 8.19
N HIS A 809 33.74 19.66 7.48
CA HIS A 809 34.06 18.35 6.91
C HIS A 809 34.85 18.54 5.61
N LYS A 810 36.08 17.99 5.53
CA LYS A 810 37.02 18.29 4.44
C LYS A 810 36.51 17.88 3.06
N GLY A 811 35.75 16.79 3.01
CA GLY A 811 35.16 16.23 1.80
C GLY A 811 33.74 16.70 1.48
N ILE A 812 33.10 17.49 2.35
CA ILE A 812 31.85 18.20 2.07
C ILE A 812 32.13 19.66 1.69
N GLY A 813 33.09 20.29 2.35
CA GLY A 813 33.31 21.73 2.30
C GLY A 813 32.36 22.47 3.24
N SER A 814 32.09 23.73 2.91
CA SER A 814 31.24 24.57 3.74
C SER A 814 29.77 24.44 3.32
N ILE A 815 28.91 24.13 4.29
CA ILE A 815 27.47 23.89 4.11
C ILE A 815 26.70 24.95 4.93
N PRO A 816 25.76 25.69 4.34
CA PRO A 816 24.97 26.68 5.07
C PRO A 816 24.07 26.02 6.11
N LYS A 817 23.77 26.77 7.16
CA LYS A 817 22.89 26.34 8.26
C LYS A 817 21.49 25.98 7.78
N ASP A 818 20.95 26.66 6.77
CA ASP A 818 19.70 26.31 6.09
C ASP A 818 19.88 26.39 4.57
N PRO A 819 19.53 25.35 3.76
CA PRO A 819 19.60 25.41 2.30
C PRO A 819 18.76 26.54 1.68
N ILE A 820 17.64 26.93 2.32
CA ILE A 820 16.72 27.98 1.87
C ILE A 820 17.34 29.37 2.06
N SER A 821 18.35 29.53 2.93
CA SER A 821 19.09 30.80 3.06
C SER A 821 19.83 31.23 1.79
N ALA A 822 20.00 30.32 0.82
CA ALA A 822 20.58 30.57 -0.51
C ALA A 822 19.53 30.63 -1.64
N LEU A 823 18.26 30.88 -1.31
CA LEU A 823 17.17 31.08 -2.26
C LEU A 823 16.92 32.58 -2.48
N ASP A 824 16.85 33.03 -3.74
CA ASP A 824 16.43 34.40 -4.03
C ASP A 824 14.89 34.43 -4.20
N PHE A 825 14.24 35.22 -3.35
CA PHE A 825 12.78 35.30 -3.32
C PHE A 825 12.18 36.05 -4.52
N ASN A 826 12.93 36.93 -5.17
CA ASN A 826 12.47 37.54 -6.41
C ASN A 826 12.44 36.51 -7.55
N ASP A 827 13.46 35.66 -7.65
CA ASP A 827 13.50 34.56 -8.62
C ASP A 827 12.40 33.52 -8.33
N LEU A 828 12.17 33.17 -7.06
CA LEU A 828 11.06 32.30 -6.66
C LEU A 828 9.70 32.90 -7.04
N ASN A 829 9.51 34.20 -6.80
CA ASN A 829 8.26 34.90 -7.13
C ASN A 829 8.01 34.94 -8.65
N VAL A 830 9.05 35.22 -9.45
CA VAL A 830 9.00 35.14 -10.92
C VAL A 830 8.71 33.70 -11.38
N TRP A 831 9.32 32.70 -10.75
CA TRP A 831 9.10 31.28 -11.04
C TRP A 831 7.66 30.86 -10.76
N LEU A 832 7.09 31.21 -9.60
CA LEU A 832 5.69 30.94 -9.24
C LEU A 832 4.72 31.62 -10.21
N THR A 833 4.88 32.92 -10.48
CA THR A 833 4.03 33.66 -11.43
C THR A 833 4.11 33.06 -12.84
N LYS A 834 5.28 32.62 -13.29
CA LYS A 834 5.43 31.91 -14.57
C LYS A 834 4.67 30.59 -14.59
N HIS A 835 4.73 29.79 -13.51
CA HIS A 835 4.01 28.51 -13.46
C HIS A 835 2.49 28.70 -13.36
N LYS A 836 2.00 29.70 -12.63
CA LYS A 836 0.57 30.09 -12.64
C LYS A 836 0.10 30.46 -14.05
N LYS A 837 0.89 31.23 -14.81
CA LYS A 837 0.58 31.58 -16.21
C LYS A 837 0.62 30.35 -17.12
N ASN A 838 1.60 29.47 -16.97
CA ASN A 838 1.65 28.21 -17.73
C ASN A 838 0.45 27.29 -17.43
N TRP A 839 -0.02 27.24 -16.18
CA TRP A 839 -1.20 26.47 -15.80
C TRP A 839 -2.47 26.94 -16.52
N VAL A 840 -2.68 28.25 -16.64
CA VAL A 840 -3.80 28.83 -17.42
C VAL A 840 -3.69 28.54 -18.92
N LEU A 841 -2.50 28.26 -19.44
CA LEU A 841 -2.30 27.86 -20.84
C LEU A 841 -2.44 26.35 -21.07
N LEU A 842 -2.64 25.57 -20.00
CA LEU A 842 -2.87 24.12 -20.02
C LEU A 842 -4.32 23.72 -19.68
N GLN A 843 -5.13 24.69 -19.25
CA GLN A 843 -6.58 24.58 -19.05
C GLN A 843 -7.32 25.18 -20.25
#